data_AF-A0A2D8RLG7-F1
#
_entry.id   AF-A0A2D8RLG7-F1
#
_cell.length_a   1.000
_cell.length_b   1.000
_cell.length_c   1.000
_cell.angle_alpha   90.00
_cell.angle_beta   90.00
_cell.angle_gamma   90.00
#
_symmetry.space_group_name_H-M   'P 1'
#
loop_
_entity.id
_entity.type
_entity.pdbx_description
1 polymer ?
#
loop_
_entity_poly.entity_id
_entity_poly.type
_entity_poly.pdbx_seq_one_letter_code
_entity_poly.pdbx_strand_id
1 'polypeptide(L)'
;MKTQSPVNRRAFLKVSALASGALLIGVGYRETVRAAHHGKKAKTWAPNLYVRIDPDGKITIISKNPEAGQGIKTAMPMIVAECLEVDWSDVHVEQAPLDDRYGRQVAGGSRGTPDGWNDLRIAGTGALAMLKNAAAEKWGVPASECEPNMNASIVHKKSGRSLGYGELAPLAAKQSAPDADSLKLKSRPKDFKLLGKRIPGVDNKKIFNGSLIYGCDTRLDGMVYAVFQKCPSFGGKVRRANVEQIKSFPGVVDAFVVEGTDDLKGLMPGVAIVAETWWEAQSARKQLRVDWETIQSDSTADYQQQAEALSKEKGQTVAEAGNIDKAFDQAHKVLEAQYYYPFVSHANMEPQNCTAYLQPSGKMELWAPSQNPKAGRSLISSTLNIPEDRIHVNLTRMGGGFGRRLTSDFMVEAAWIASKIDRPVQLQWTREDDMRHDFYRPAAWHNLKAAIDKDGQMTAWENHFITFGDGRRTASGARLSGGHYPAGLTPNFRLRQSMIDLKVPTGPWRSPGHSAYCFAFQSFMDEIAEAGGRDPLEFRIDLLSKKFGKTDFVTERAAAALKLATKNANWGRKMGPSQGQGLAFHFDHGGYVAYVAEVTAQPSGQFRVDQVYGAADVGPVLNRSGADNQVEGCVIDALSTAFLEISFTDGEVDQSNFADYNLLRINQAPSIQVDYVQSDNDPAGLGEPPIAPATPAITNALYAASGKRVRSLPLGNEGLYI
;
A
#
# COMPACT_ATOMS: atom_id res chain seq x y z
N MET A 1 15.29 4.32 20.79
CA MET A 1 13.84 4.42 20.54
C MET A 1 13.25 4.63 21.91
N LYS A 2 12.67 5.80 22.22
CA LYS A 2 11.76 5.85 23.36
C LYS A 2 10.66 4.86 22.98
N THR A 3 10.57 3.75 23.71
CA THR A 3 9.32 2.99 23.80
C THR A 3 8.25 4.04 24.00
N GLN A 4 7.39 4.25 22.99
CA GLN A 4 6.13 4.91 23.25
C GLN A 4 5.55 4.09 24.39
N SER A 5 5.41 4.72 25.57
CA SER A 5 4.67 4.12 26.66
C SER A 5 3.37 3.59 26.05
N PRO A 6 2.98 2.33 26.32
CA PRO A 6 1.73 1.83 25.80
C PRO A 6 0.67 2.79 26.31
N VAL A 7 0.04 3.55 25.40
CA VAL A 7 -1.22 4.20 25.72
C VAL A 7 -2.08 3.03 26.13
N ASN A 8 -2.39 2.96 27.43
CA ASN A 8 -3.12 1.86 28.04
C ASN A 8 -4.58 1.99 27.58
N ARG A 9 -4.82 1.68 26.30
CA ARG A 9 -6.13 1.69 25.67
C ARG A 9 -6.81 0.39 26.07
N ARG A 10 -7.59 0.42 27.16
CA ARG A 10 -8.44 -0.72 27.51
C ARG A 10 -9.51 -0.87 26.42
N ALA A 11 -9.40 -1.95 25.66
CA ALA A 11 -10.44 -2.37 24.73
C ALA A 11 -11.66 -2.84 25.54
N PHE A 12 -12.85 -2.69 24.98
CA PHE A 12 -14.05 -3.29 25.54
C PHE A 12 -14.92 -3.86 24.42
N LEU A 13 -15.58 -4.96 24.72
CA LEU A 13 -16.60 -5.53 23.86
C LEU A 13 -17.91 -4.78 24.06
N LYS A 14 -18.60 -4.48 22.96
CA LYS A 14 -19.97 -3.98 23.00
C LYS A 14 -20.88 -4.93 22.26
N VAL A 15 -22.00 -5.24 22.90
CA VAL A 15 -23.01 -6.18 22.45
C VAL A 15 -24.26 -5.37 22.14
N SER A 16 -24.96 -5.72 21.07
CA SER A 16 -26.28 -5.17 20.79
C SER A 16 -27.16 -6.26 20.18
N ALA A 17 -28.47 -6.16 20.43
CA ALA A 17 -29.47 -6.99 19.77
C ALA A 17 -30.14 -6.17 18.67
N LEU A 18 -30.26 -6.73 17.46
CA LEU A 18 -31.20 -6.19 16.48
C LEU A 18 -32.63 -6.55 16.90
N ALA A 19 -33.62 -5.83 16.37
CA ALA A 19 -35.04 -6.18 16.58
C ALA A 19 -35.36 -7.62 16.15
N SER A 20 -34.55 -8.20 15.25
CA SER A 20 -34.62 -9.60 14.81
C SER A 20 -34.08 -10.61 15.82
N GLY A 21 -33.43 -10.19 16.91
CA GLY A 21 -32.77 -11.07 17.88
C GLY A 21 -31.33 -11.48 17.50
N ALA A 22 -30.77 -10.92 16.43
CA ALA A 22 -29.38 -11.20 16.03
C ALA A 22 -28.36 -10.68 17.05
N LEU A 23 -27.29 -11.46 17.26
CA LEU A 23 -26.14 -11.08 18.07
C LEU A 23 -25.20 -10.19 17.26
N LEU A 24 -24.91 -9.00 17.78
CA LEU A 24 -23.95 -8.07 17.21
C LEU A 24 -22.77 -7.84 18.16
N ILE A 25 -21.55 -8.06 17.66
CA ILE A 25 -20.32 -7.87 18.44
C ILE A 25 -19.42 -6.80 17.83
N GLY A 26 -19.02 -5.86 18.69
CA GLY A 26 -18.08 -4.79 18.41
C GLY A 26 -16.95 -4.67 19.39
N VAL A 27 -15.84 -4.09 18.92
CA VAL A 27 -14.72 -3.68 19.78
C VAL A 27 -14.62 -2.16 19.77
N GLY A 28 -14.61 -1.59 20.97
CA GLY A 28 -14.38 -0.17 21.21
C GLY A 28 -13.22 0.06 22.16
N TYR A 29 -12.79 1.32 22.23
CA TYR A 29 -11.73 1.75 23.14
C TYR A 29 -12.25 2.89 24.03
N ARG A 30 -12.02 2.81 25.35
CA ARG A 30 -12.25 3.97 26.22
C ARG A 30 -11.11 4.96 25.99
N GLU A 31 -11.41 6.15 25.45
CA GLU A 31 -10.50 7.28 25.60
C GLU A 31 -10.53 7.73 27.06
N THR A 32 -9.41 7.58 27.78
CA THR A 32 -9.19 8.41 28.97
C THR A 32 -8.95 9.83 28.49
N VAL A 33 -10.02 10.62 28.48
CA VAL A 33 -10.04 12.03 28.10
C VAL A 33 -9.10 12.82 29.02
N ARG A 34 -7.96 13.28 28.50
CA ARG A 34 -7.38 14.57 28.88
C ARG A 34 -7.73 15.57 27.78
N ALA A 35 -9.00 15.97 27.73
CA ALA A 35 -9.45 17.18 27.08
C ALA A 35 -9.84 18.17 28.20
N ALA A 36 -8.86 18.86 28.75
CA ALA A 36 -9.13 20.13 29.38
C ALA A 36 -9.46 21.12 28.26
N HIS A 37 -10.61 21.79 28.39
CA HIS A 37 -11.16 22.83 27.50
C HIS A 37 -11.74 22.36 26.16
N HIS A 38 -12.96 21.82 26.21
CA HIS A 38 -14.15 22.44 25.59
C HIS A 38 -15.34 21.50 25.84
N GLY A 39 -16.41 22.02 26.45
CA GLY A 39 -17.57 21.26 26.93
C GLY A 39 -18.44 20.63 25.83
N LYS A 40 -17.91 19.64 25.10
CA LYS A 40 -18.71 18.75 24.27
C LYS A 40 -19.22 17.58 25.13
N LYS A 41 -20.55 17.47 25.24
CA LYS A 41 -21.23 16.29 25.81
C LYS A 41 -20.65 15.02 25.18
N ALA A 42 -20.34 14.01 25.99
CA ALA A 42 -19.89 12.71 25.54
C ALA A 42 -20.89 12.15 24.51
N LYS A 43 -20.46 11.99 23.25
CA LYS A 43 -21.26 11.30 22.24
C LYS A 43 -21.46 9.86 22.69
N THR A 44 -22.72 9.41 22.76
CA THR A 44 -23.10 8.01 22.89
C THR A 44 -22.52 7.27 21.69
N TRP A 45 -21.38 6.60 21.87
CA TRP A 45 -20.67 5.89 20.82
C TRP A 45 -21.42 4.59 20.47
N ALA A 46 -21.91 4.47 19.24
CA ALA A 46 -22.43 3.21 18.69
C ALA A 46 -21.23 2.32 18.25
N PRO A 47 -21.25 1.01 18.53
CA PRO A 47 -20.07 0.17 18.35
C PRO A 47 -19.81 -0.19 16.89
N ASN A 48 -18.59 -0.67 16.68
CA ASN A 48 -18.22 -1.47 15.51
C ASN A 48 -19.05 -2.73 15.43
N LEU A 49 -19.41 -3.16 14.23
CA LEU A 49 -20.00 -4.47 14.02
C LEU A 49 -18.97 -5.28 13.26
N TYR A 50 -18.26 -6.16 13.95
CA TYR A 50 -17.32 -7.08 13.29
C TYR A 50 -17.98 -8.42 13.02
N VAL A 51 -18.91 -8.83 13.89
CA VAL A 51 -19.61 -10.11 13.81
C VAL A 51 -21.11 -9.89 13.98
N ARG A 52 -21.89 -10.46 13.06
CA ARG A 52 -23.35 -10.66 13.19
C ARG A 52 -23.63 -12.15 13.13
N ILE A 53 -24.36 -12.66 14.11
CA ILE A 53 -24.91 -14.02 14.09
C ILE A 53 -26.42 -13.89 14.14
N ASP A 54 -27.07 -14.26 13.04
CA ASP A 54 -28.52 -14.21 12.90
C ASP A 54 -29.15 -15.47 13.56
N PRO A 55 -30.41 -15.40 14.04
CA PRO A 55 -31.05 -16.54 14.72
C PRO A 55 -31.20 -17.80 13.86
N ASP A 56 -31.16 -17.65 12.53
CA ASP A 56 -31.16 -18.74 11.55
C ASP A 56 -29.79 -19.42 11.39
N GLY A 57 -28.77 -18.94 12.10
CA GLY A 57 -27.41 -19.47 12.08
C GLY A 57 -26.49 -18.80 11.08
N LYS A 58 -26.95 -17.81 10.30
CA LYS A 58 -26.08 -17.08 9.38
C LYS A 58 -25.03 -16.26 10.14
N ILE A 59 -23.75 -16.50 9.83
CA ILE A 59 -22.62 -15.77 10.42
C ILE A 59 -22.09 -14.79 9.38
N THR A 60 -22.27 -13.49 9.64
CA THR A 60 -21.69 -12.42 8.82
C THR A 60 -20.52 -11.77 9.55
N ILE A 61 -19.38 -11.64 8.86
CA ILE A 61 -18.20 -10.92 9.32
C ILE A 61 -17.97 -9.71 8.43
N ILE A 62 -17.85 -8.53 9.03
CA ILE A 62 -17.74 -7.27 8.29
C ILE A 62 -16.27 -6.91 8.11
N SER A 63 -15.85 -6.74 6.85
CA SER A 63 -14.54 -6.22 6.49
C SER A 63 -14.57 -4.69 6.45
N LYS A 64 -13.83 -4.04 7.36
CA LYS A 64 -13.82 -2.58 7.46
C LYS A 64 -12.90 -1.89 6.44
N ASN A 65 -11.79 -2.51 6.06
CA ASN A 65 -10.78 -1.84 5.24
C ASN A 65 -11.18 -1.84 3.75
N PRO A 66 -10.75 -0.82 2.97
CA PRO A 66 -10.89 -0.85 1.51
C PRO A 66 -10.16 -2.05 0.88
N GLU A 67 -10.73 -2.59 -0.19
CA GLU A 67 -10.19 -3.75 -0.92
C GLU A 67 -9.74 -3.35 -2.34
N ALA A 68 -8.46 -3.55 -2.61
CA ALA A 68 -7.74 -3.15 -3.81
C ALA A 68 -7.09 -4.31 -4.57
N GLY A 69 -7.38 -5.56 -4.18
CA GLY A 69 -6.71 -6.75 -4.68
C GLY A 69 -5.78 -7.41 -3.67
N GLN A 70 -5.47 -6.74 -2.55
CA GLN A 70 -4.54 -7.24 -1.53
C GLN A 70 -5.14 -8.36 -0.64
N GLY A 71 -6.44 -8.63 -0.75
CA GLY A 71 -7.10 -9.76 -0.07
C GLY A 71 -7.45 -9.51 1.40
N ILE A 72 -7.48 -8.24 1.83
CA ILE A 72 -7.80 -7.87 3.22
C ILE A 72 -9.25 -8.27 3.58
N LYS A 73 -10.16 -8.21 2.60
CA LYS A 73 -11.56 -8.64 2.74
C LYS A 73 -11.70 -10.14 2.97
N THR A 74 -10.63 -10.93 2.81
CA THR A 74 -10.60 -12.35 3.16
C THR A 74 -9.78 -12.57 4.43
N ALA A 75 -8.53 -12.08 4.46
CA ALA A 75 -7.59 -12.35 5.54
C ALA A 75 -8.04 -11.78 6.90
N MET A 76 -8.68 -10.60 6.95
CA MET A 76 -9.18 -10.03 8.21
C MET A 76 -10.35 -10.83 8.79
N PRO A 77 -11.43 -11.12 8.03
CA PRO A 77 -12.49 -11.98 8.52
C PRO A 77 -12.03 -13.38 8.95
N MET A 78 -11.00 -13.95 8.33
CA MET A 78 -10.42 -15.22 8.77
C MET A 78 -9.89 -15.17 10.21
N ILE A 79 -9.38 -14.03 10.69
CA ILE A 79 -8.94 -13.87 12.09
C ILE A 79 -10.12 -14.04 13.04
N VAL A 80 -11.25 -13.42 12.70
CA VAL A 80 -12.49 -13.52 13.48
C VAL A 80 -13.01 -14.95 13.46
N ALA A 81 -13.07 -15.59 12.29
CA ALA A 81 -13.54 -16.97 12.13
C ALA A 81 -12.68 -17.99 12.90
N GLU A 82 -11.35 -17.82 12.86
CA GLU A 82 -10.40 -18.61 13.66
C GLU A 82 -10.70 -18.53 15.17
N CYS A 83 -11.00 -17.32 15.65
CA CYS A 83 -11.29 -17.09 17.06
C CYS A 83 -12.72 -17.49 17.45
N LEU A 84 -13.65 -17.48 16.50
CA LEU A 84 -15.03 -17.96 16.65
C LEU A 84 -15.14 -19.50 16.58
N GLU A 85 -14.05 -20.16 16.15
CA GLU A 85 -13.98 -21.62 15.95
C GLU A 85 -15.07 -22.17 15.03
N VAL A 86 -15.25 -21.51 13.89
CA VAL A 86 -16.23 -21.91 12.85
C VAL A 86 -15.53 -22.30 11.55
N ASP A 87 -16.15 -23.19 10.76
CA ASP A 87 -15.70 -23.43 9.40
C ASP A 87 -15.83 -22.16 8.54
N TRP A 88 -14.86 -21.96 7.65
CA TRP A 88 -14.86 -20.84 6.73
C TRP A 88 -16.04 -20.88 5.75
N SER A 89 -16.56 -22.08 5.42
CA SER A 89 -17.73 -22.23 4.54
C SER A 89 -19.00 -21.61 5.11
N ASP A 90 -19.09 -21.46 6.43
CA ASP A 90 -20.28 -20.94 7.12
C ASP A 90 -20.25 -19.41 7.28
N VAL A 91 -19.17 -18.77 6.83
CA VAL A 91 -18.94 -17.33 6.98
C VAL A 91 -19.33 -16.57 5.72
N HIS A 92 -20.20 -15.58 5.90
CA HIS A 92 -20.50 -14.56 4.90
C HIS A 92 -19.68 -13.28 5.18
N VAL A 93 -19.03 -12.72 4.17
CA VAL A 93 -18.28 -11.46 4.32
C VAL A 93 -18.98 -10.29 3.66
N GLU A 94 -19.18 -9.21 4.41
CA GLU A 94 -19.74 -7.94 3.93
C GLU A 94 -18.69 -6.82 3.99
N GLN A 95 -18.68 -5.93 2.99
CA GLN A 95 -17.83 -4.74 2.99
C GLN A 95 -18.52 -3.63 3.79
N ALA A 96 -17.81 -3.02 4.74
CA ALA A 96 -18.34 -1.84 5.44
C ALA A 96 -18.31 -0.59 4.54
N PRO A 97 -19.30 0.32 4.65
CA PRO A 97 -19.16 1.69 4.16
C PRO A 97 -18.12 2.46 4.99
N LEU A 98 -17.80 3.70 4.60
CA LEU A 98 -17.04 4.60 5.47
C LEU A 98 -17.86 4.94 6.72
N ASP A 99 -17.32 4.61 7.89
CA ASP A 99 -17.94 4.91 9.18
C ASP A 99 -16.87 5.12 10.26
N ASP A 100 -16.90 6.29 10.92
CA ASP A 100 -15.91 6.66 11.94
C ASP A 100 -15.87 5.69 13.13
N ARG A 101 -16.94 4.90 13.34
CA ARG A 101 -16.95 3.84 14.36
C ARG A 101 -15.84 2.83 14.13
N TYR A 102 -15.59 2.43 12.86
CA TYR A 102 -14.55 1.45 12.47
C TYR A 102 -13.11 1.93 12.70
N GLY A 103 -12.96 3.20 13.10
CA GLY A 103 -11.69 3.87 13.23
C GLY A 103 -11.06 4.03 11.84
N ARG A 104 -9.76 3.76 11.76
CA ARG A 104 -9.00 3.93 10.51
C ARG A 104 -9.42 2.88 9.46
N GLN A 105 -10.12 3.32 8.41
CA GLN A 105 -10.42 2.54 7.20
C GLN A 105 -9.52 2.99 6.06
N VAL A 106 -8.29 2.47 6.02
CA VAL A 106 -7.29 2.85 5.02
C VAL A 106 -6.58 1.60 4.49
N ALA A 107 -6.28 1.58 3.19
CA ALA A 107 -5.44 0.58 2.53
C ALA A 107 -4.09 1.20 2.15
N GLY A 108 -3.17 1.35 3.11
CA GLY A 108 -1.84 1.94 2.88
C GLY A 108 -0.93 1.88 4.11
N GLY A 109 0.38 1.94 3.88
CA GLY A 109 1.44 1.83 4.90
C GLY A 109 1.55 0.44 5.53
N SER A 110 0.99 -0.59 4.88
CA SER A 110 0.97 -1.98 5.34
C SER A 110 0.44 -2.13 6.78
N ARG A 111 -0.48 -1.23 7.17
CA ARG A 111 -1.02 -1.14 8.52
C ARG A 111 -2.29 -1.95 8.77
N GLY A 112 -2.94 -2.49 7.73
CA GLY A 112 -4.21 -3.21 7.87
C GLY A 112 -4.15 -4.33 8.90
N THR A 113 -3.35 -5.37 8.64
CA THR A 113 -3.15 -6.50 9.55
C THR A 113 -2.69 -6.07 10.96
N PRO A 114 -1.59 -5.30 11.14
CA PRO A 114 -1.13 -4.97 12.49
C PRO A 114 -2.12 -4.07 13.26
N ASP A 115 -2.85 -3.17 12.60
CA ASP A 115 -3.88 -2.35 13.26
C ASP A 115 -5.10 -3.20 13.65
N GLY A 116 -5.48 -4.20 12.85
CA GLY A 116 -6.65 -5.04 13.08
C GLY A 116 -6.41 -6.29 13.93
N TRP A 117 -5.15 -6.68 14.15
CA TRP A 117 -4.80 -7.98 14.73
C TRP A 117 -5.43 -8.23 16.10
N ASN A 118 -5.43 -7.23 16.99
CA ASN A 118 -6.04 -7.37 18.31
C ASN A 118 -7.55 -7.24 18.26
N ASP A 119 -8.07 -6.20 17.58
CA ASP A 119 -9.51 -5.92 17.47
C ASP A 119 -10.28 -7.15 16.99
N LEU A 120 -9.79 -7.80 15.92
CA LEU A 120 -10.49 -8.90 15.27
C LEU A 120 -10.43 -10.18 16.12
N ARG A 121 -9.31 -10.42 16.82
CA ARG A 121 -9.20 -11.55 17.76
C ARG A 121 -10.08 -11.36 18.99
N ILE A 122 -10.14 -10.15 19.53
CA ILE A 122 -11.03 -9.79 20.64
C ILE A 122 -12.49 -9.98 20.21
N ALA A 123 -12.87 -9.52 19.02
CA ALA A 123 -14.21 -9.68 18.48
C ALA A 123 -14.62 -11.16 18.38
N GLY A 124 -13.80 -12.00 17.74
CA GLY A 124 -14.12 -13.42 17.57
C GLY A 124 -14.09 -14.20 18.89
N THR A 125 -13.07 -14.00 19.73
CA THR A 125 -12.94 -14.70 21.02
C THR A 125 -14.05 -14.28 22.00
N GLY A 126 -14.40 -12.99 21.99
CA GLY A 126 -15.50 -12.45 22.78
C GLY A 126 -16.85 -13.03 22.37
N ALA A 127 -17.13 -13.06 21.05
CA ALA A 127 -18.35 -13.66 20.51
C ALA A 127 -18.48 -15.14 20.93
N LEU A 128 -17.41 -15.92 20.80
CA LEU A 128 -17.38 -17.33 21.22
C LEU A 128 -17.62 -17.50 22.72
N ALA A 129 -16.99 -16.66 23.56
CA ALA A 129 -17.20 -16.71 25.00
C ALA A 129 -18.67 -16.47 25.38
N MET A 130 -19.35 -15.53 24.71
CA MET A 130 -20.77 -15.27 24.92
C MET A 130 -21.66 -16.43 24.47
N LEU A 131 -21.36 -17.06 23.34
CA LEU A 131 -22.09 -18.26 22.88
C LEU A 131 -21.93 -19.41 23.87
N LYS A 132 -20.72 -19.63 24.41
CA LYS A 132 -20.47 -20.63 25.46
C LYS A 132 -21.27 -20.34 26.73
N ASN A 133 -21.32 -19.07 27.15
CA ASN A 133 -22.09 -18.65 28.32
C ASN A 133 -23.59 -18.85 28.11
N ALA A 134 -24.12 -18.53 26.93
CA ALA A 134 -25.53 -18.77 26.58
C ALA A 134 -25.87 -20.28 26.59
N ALA A 135 -24.98 -21.13 26.08
CA ALA A 135 -25.18 -22.58 26.12
C ALA A 135 -25.14 -23.11 27.55
N ALA A 136 -24.18 -22.64 28.35
CA ALA A 136 -24.05 -22.97 29.77
C ALA A 136 -25.31 -22.60 30.57
N GLU A 137 -25.84 -21.40 30.34
CA GLU A 137 -27.09 -20.92 30.92
C GLU A 137 -28.28 -21.80 30.52
N LYS A 138 -28.43 -22.08 29.22
CA LYS A 138 -29.52 -22.92 28.68
C LYS A 138 -29.47 -24.36 29.21
N TRP A 139 -28.29 -24.87 29.54
CA TRP A 139 -28.09 -26.23 30.02
C TRP A 139 -27.95 -26.38 31.54
N GLY A 140 -27.81 -25.28 32.29
CA GLY A 140 -27.55 -25.29 33.72
C GLY A 140 -26.20 -25.91 34.10
N VAL A 141 -25.14 -25.69 33.28
CA VAL A 141 -23.80 -26.28 33.48
C VAL A 141 -22.71 -25.20 33.51
N PRO A 142 -21.49 -25.48 34.00
CA PRO A 142 -20.38 -24.53 33.92
C PRO A 142 -19.93 -24.26 32.48
N ALA A 143 -19.63 -23.01 32.13
CA ALA A 143 -19.15 -22.63 30.79
C ALA A 143 -17.81 -23.29 30.38
N SER A 144 -17.03 -23.77 31.36
CA SER A 144 -15.83 -24.58 31.12
C SER A 144 -16.13 -25.97 30.54
N GLU A 145 -17.37 -26.45 30.65
CA GLU A 145 -17.83 -27.75 30.11
C GLU A 145 -18.43 -27.61 28.70
N CYS A 146 -18.56 -26.37 28.21
CA CYS A 146 -19.06 -26.04 26.87
C CYS A 146 -17.88 -25.79 25.91
N GLU A 147 -17.82 -26.51 24.79
CA GLU A 147 -16.81 -26.30 23.75
C GLU A 147 -17.42 -26.03 22.39
N PRO A 148 -16.81 -25.14 21.57
CA PRO A 148 -17.20 -25.04 20.18
C PRO A 148 -16.80 -26.30 19.40
N ASN A 149 -17.53 -26.56 18.33
CA ASN A 149 -17.08 -27.41 17.23
C ASN A 149 -17.15 -26.64 15.91
N MET A 150 -16.55 -27.19 14.85
CA MET A 150 -16.44 -26.52 13.56
C MET A 150 -17.79 -26.34 12.83
N ASN A 151 -18.87 -26.99 13.28
CA ASN A 151 -20.21 -26.89 12.68
C ASN A 151 -21.03 -25.74 13.31
N ALA A 152 -20.38 -24.62 13.61
CA ALA A 152 -20.99 -23.44 14.24
C ALA A 152 -21.88 -23.78 15.45
N SER A 153 -21.43 -24.68 16.33
CA SER A 153 -22.23 -25.18 17.46
C SER A 153 -21.40 -25.26 18.74
N ILE A 154 -22.08 -25.11 19.87
CA ILE A 154 -21.51 -25.40 21.19
C ILE A 154 -21.92 -26.81 21.60
N VAL A 155 -21.02 -27.58 22.20
CA VAL A 155 -21.20 -28.95 22.68
C VAL A 155 -20.89 -29.00 24.18
N HIS A 156 -21.77 -29.62 24.95
CA HIS A 156 -21.49 -29.96 26.34
C HIS A 156 -20.70 -31.27 26.42
N LYS A 157 -19.44 -31.21 26.84
CA LYS A 157 -18.51 -32.36 26.81
C LYS A 157 -19.07 -33.63 27.45
N LYS A 158 -19.67 -33.50 28.64
CA LYS A 158 -20.06 -34.67 29.43
C LYS A 158 -21.30 -35.37 28.91
N SER A 159 -22.24 -34.61 28.34
CA SER A 159 -23.53 -35.17 27.91
C SER A 159 -23.68 -35.29 26.39
N GLY A 160 -22.76 -34.72 25.61
CA GLY A 160 -22.85 -34.68 24.14
C GLY A 160 -23.98 -33.80 23.59
N ARG A 161 -24.68 -33.02 24.43
CA ARG A 161 -25.73 -32.07 23.99
C ARG A 161 -25.08 -31.00 23.13
N SER A 162 -25.77 -30.55 22.07
CA SER A 162 -25.28 -29.48 21.19
C SER A 162 -26.38 -28.48 20.86
N LEU A 163 -25.97 -27.22 20.67
CA LEU A 163 -26.82 -26.10 20.25
C LEU A 163 -26.06 -25.25 19.22
N GLY A 164 -26.73 -24.90 18.13
CA GLY A 164 -26.15 -24.05 17.09
C GLY A 164 -25.96 -22.60 17.54
N TYR A 165 -25.04 -21.88 16.90
CA TYR A 165 -24.77 -20.47 17.22
C TYR A 165 -26.00 -19.58 17.02
N GLY A 166 -26.81 -19.84 15.98
CA GLY A 166 -28.07 -19.11 15.74
C GLY A 166 -29.08 -19.26 16.87
N GLU A 167 -29.24 -20.48 17.41
CA GLU A 167 -30.14 -20.74 18.55
C GLU A 167 -29.67 -20.04 19.85
N LEU A 168 -28.37 -19.83 19.98
CA LEU A 168 -27.75 -19.20 21.14
C LEU A 168 -27.69 -17.67 21.00
N ALA A 169 -27.69 -17.14 19.78
CA ALA A 169 -27.49 -15.73 19.50
C ALA A 169 -28.49 -14.80 20.22
N PRO A 170 -29.81 -15.05 20.25
CA PRO A 170 -30.75 -14.18 20.97
C PRO A 170 -30.51 -14.13 22.48
N LEU A 171 -30.02 -15.21 23.08
CA LEU A 171 -29.70 -15.27 24.51
C LEU A 171 -28.36 -14.58 24.76
N ALA A 172 -27.33 -14.92 23.97
CA ALA A 172 -26.02 -14.27 24.03
C ALA A 172 -26.14 -12.74 23.90
N ALA A 173 -27.00 -12.24 23.02
CA ALA A 173 -27.20 -10.80 22.80
C ALA A 173 -27.73 -10.04 24.03
N LYS A 174 -28.29 -10.74 25.02
CA LYS A 174 -28.78 -10.18 26.28
C LYS A 174 -27.75 -10.26 27.41
N GLN A 175 -26.67 -11.01 27.22
CA GLN A 175 -25.63 -11.17 28.24
C GLN A 175 -24.69 -9.95 28.29
N SER A 176 -24.05 -9.77 29.44
CA SER A 176 -22.95 -8.80 29.55
C SER A 176 -21.75 -9.30 28.77
N ALA A 177 -21.11 -8.40 28.03
CA ALA A 177 -19.88 -8.74 27.31
C ALA A 177 -18.76 -9.11 28.29
N PRO A 178 -17.91 -10.11 27.98
CA PRO A 178 -16.75 -10.41 28.81
C PRO A 178 -15.74 -9.26 28.79
N ASP A 179 -14.96 -9.14 29.86
CA ASP A 179 -13.85 -8.19 29.89
C ASP A 179 -12.80 -8.58 28.83
N ALA A 180 -12.41 -7.63 27.97
CA ALA A 180 -11.47 -7.90 26.89
C ALA A 180 -10.10 -8.35 27.44
N ASP A 181 -9.69 -7.83 28.60
CA ASP A 181 -8.41 -8.17 29.25
C ASP A 181 -8.42 -9.60 29.83
N SER A 182 -9.60 -10.21 30.01
CA SER A 182 -9.76 -11.58 30.48
C SER A 182 -9.71 -12.64 29.38
N LEU A 183 -9.74 -12.22 28.10
CA LEU A 183 -9.80 -13.13 26.96
C LEU A 183 -8.44 -13.75 26.65
N LYS A 184 -8.42 -15.07 26.45
CA LYS A 184 -7.25 -15.79 25.95
C LYS A 184 -7.24 -15.78 24.42
N LEU A 185 -6.52 -14.83 23.83
CA LEU A 185 -6.43 -14.68 22.38
C LEU A 185 -5.45 -15.69 21.76
N LYS A 186 -5.89 -16.41 20.71
CA LYS A 186 -4.98 -17.21 19.87
C LYS A 186 -3.97 -16.30 19.20
N SER A 187 -2.70 -16.66 19.17
CA SER A 187 -1.66 -15.75 18.66
C SER A 187 -0.53 -16.44 17.88
N ARG A 188 -0.43 -17.77 17.91
CA ARG A 188 0.69 -18.50 17.32
C ARG A 188 0.24 -19.51 16.28
N PRO A 189 1.05 -19.75 15.22
CA PRO A 189 0.71 -20.68 14.15
C PRO A 189 0.26 -22.07 14.62
N LYS A 190 0.89 -22.60 15.69
CA LYS A 190 0.55 -23.90 16.29
C LYS A 190 -0.86 -23.97 16.88
N ASP A 191 -1.47 -22.84 17.20
CA ASP A 191 -2.81 -22.75 17.80
C ASP A 191 -3.90 -22.53 16.73
N PHE A 192 -3.52 -22.31 15.48
CA PHE A 192 -4.45 -21.95 14.40
C PHE A 192 -5.00 -23.18 13.67
N LYS A 193 -6.32 -23.17 13.43
CA LYS A 193 -7.01 -24.19 12.63
C LYS A 193 -7.31 -23.72 11.20
N LEU A 194 -7.43 -22.41 10.99
CA LEU A 194 -7.79 -21.72 9.75
C LEU A 194 -6.67 -20.80 9.26
N LEU A 195 -6.08 -19.98 10.13
CA LEU A 195 -5.00 -19.07 9.74
C LEU A 195 -3.77 -19.85 9.25
N GLY A 196 -3.10 -19.33 8.23
CA GLY A 196 -1.98 -20.00 7.56
C GLY A 196 -2.38 -21.01 6.49
N LYS A 197 -3.69 -21.29 6.32
CA LYS A 197 -4.19 -22.07 5.19
C LYS A 197 -4.27 -21.23 3.91
N ARG A 198 -4.37 -21.91 2.77
CA ARG A 198 -4.62 -21.30 1.46
C ARG A 198 -6.13 -21.22 1.23
N ILE A 199 -6.72 -20.06 1.48
CA ILE A 199 -8.14 -19.79 1.31
C ILE A 199 -8.34 -18.82 0.13
N PRO A 200 -9.16 -19.16 -0.88
CA PRO A 200 -9.41 -18.27 -2.00
C PRO A 200 -10.14 -17.01 -1.56
N GLY A 201 -9.96 -15.92 -2.30
CA GLY A 201 -10.61 -14.65 -2.01
C GLY A 201 -12.12 -14.74 -2.07
N VAL A 202 -12.82 -14.10 -1.12
CA VAL A 202 -14.30 -14.10 -1.05
C VAL A 202 -14.98 -13.53 -2.29
N ASP A 203 -14.28 -12.66 -3.02
CA ASP A 203 -14.78 -12.05 -4.26
C ASP A 203 -14.39 -12.85 -5.51
N ASN A 204 -13.51 -13.86 -5.43
CA ASN A 204 -12.92 -14.52 -6.61
C ASN A 204 -13.97 -15.08 -7.58
N LYS A 205 -15.04 -15.71 -7.05
CA LYS A 205 -16.13 -16.23 -7.89
C LYS A 205 -16.82 -15.11 -8.68
N LYS A 206 -17.01 -13.95 -8.05
CA LYS A 206 -17.63 -12.77 -8.66
C LYS A 206 -16.69 -12.09 -9.68
N ILE A 207 -15.39 -12.11 -9.43
CA ILE A 207 -14.38 -11.65 -10.40
C ILE A 207 -14.43 -12.55 -11.64
N PHE A 208 -14.35 -13.86 -11.44
CA PHE A 208 -14.28 -14.85 -12.52
C PHE A 208 -15.47 -14.78 -13.49
N ASN A 209 -16.68 -14.54 -12.98
CA ASN A 209 -17.89 -14.48 -13.79
C ASN A 209 -18.34 -13.04 -14.16
N GLY A 210 -17.54 -12.01 -13.85
CA GLY A 210 -17.86 -10.62 -14.16
C GLY A 210 -19.02 -10.01 -13.37
N SER A 211 -19.47 -10.63 -12.26
CA SER A 211 -20.55 -10.10 -11.42
C SER A 211 -20.09 -9.21 -10.26
N LEU A 212 -18.78 -9.03 -10.11
CA LEU A 212 -18.23 -8.10 -9.12
C LEU A 212 -18.30 -6.67 -9.64
N ILE A 213 -18.76 -5.75 -8.79
CA ILE A 213 -18.92 -4.34 -9.12
C ILE A 213 -17.69 -3.56 -8.62
N TYR A 214 -16.97 -2.93 -9.55
CA TYR A 214 -15.94 -1.93 -9.31
C TYR A 214 -16.56 -0.51 -9.23
N GLY A 215 -15.75 0.53 -9.01
CA GLY A 215 -16.27 1.90 -8.97
C GLY A 215 -16.98 2.30 -10.26
N CYS A 216 -16.35 2.00 -11.40
CA CYS A 216 -16.86 2.34 -12.73
C CYS A 216 -18.13 1.57 -13.11
N ASP A 217 -18.43 0.46 -12.44
CA ASP A 217 -19.62 -0.36 -12.65
C ASP A 217 -20.87 0.16 -11.93
N THR A 218 -20.72 1.22 -11.10
CA THR A 218 -21.86 1.84 -10.42
C THR A 218 -22.90 2.32 -11.45
N ARG A 219 -24.15 1.88 -11.31
CA ARG A 219 -25.28 2.31 -12.13
C ARG A 219 -26.42 2.75 -11.21
N LEU A 220 -26.89 3.97 -11.41
CA LEU A 220 -28.00 4.57 -10.66
C LEU A 220 -29.05 5.08 -11.65
N ASP A 221 -30.30 5.11 -11.20
CA ASP A 221 -31.42 5.56 -12.02
C ASP A 221 -31.21 7.02 -12.47
N GLY A 222 -31.35 7.27 -13.76
CA GLY A 222 -31.18 8.59 -14.36
C GLY A 222 -29.76 9.17 -14.32
N MET A 223 -28.74 8.36 -13.98
CA MET A 223 -27.35 8.83 -13.92
C MET A 223 -26.82 9.36 -15.27
N VAL A 224 -25.97 10.39 -15.22
CA VAL A 224 -25.21 10.94 -16.35
C VAL A 224 -23.71 10.71 -16.17
N TYR A 225 -22.95 10.94 -17.23
CA TYR A 225 -21.51 10.68 -17.26
C TYR A 225 -20.74 11.98 -17.47
N ALA A 226 -19.63 12.11 -16.76
CA ALA A 226 -18.73 13.25 -16.85
C ALA A 226 -17.33 12.83 -17.32
N VAL A 227 -16.72 13.71 -18.11
CA VAL A 227 -15.27 13.75 -18.36
C VAL A 227 -14.74 15.11 -17.91
N PHE A 228 -13.48 15.15 -17.49
CA PHE A 228 -12.88 16.37 -16.95
C PHE A 228 -11.52 16.64 -17.60
N GLN A 229 -11.43 17.71 -18.39
CA GLN A 229 -10.20 18.15 -19.03
C GLN A 229 -9.47 19.12 -18.10
N LYS A 230 -8.32 18.69 -17.57
CA LYS A 230 -7.39 19.54 -16.82
C LYS A 230 -6.35 20.16 -17.75
N CYS A 231 -5.63 21.17 -17.25
CA CYS A 231 -4.46 21.70 -17.94
C CYS A 231 -3.40 20.59 -18.08
N PRO A 232 -2.77 20.41 -19.25
CA PRO A 232 -1.66 19.45 -19.41
C PRO A 232 -0.50 19.70 -18.44
N SER A 233 -0.27 20.97 -18.09
CA SER A 233 0.71 21.39 -17.09
C SER A 233 0.05 21.58 -15.71
N PHE A 234 0.63 21.00 -14.67
CA PHE A 234 0.07 21.07 -13.32
C PHE A 234 -0.02 22.51 -12.80
N GLY A 235 -1.13 22.83 -12.14
CA GLY A 235 -1.42 24.16 -11.60
C GLY A 235 -1.89 25.20 -12.62
N GLY A 236 -1.92 24.85 -13.92
CA GLY A 236 -2.45 25.73 -14.95
C GLY A 236 -3.96 25.94 -14.85
N LYS A 237 -4.44 27.09 -15.36
CA LYS A 237 -5.83 27.54 -15.29
C LYS A 237 -6.45 27.71 -16.67
N VAL A 238 -7.79 27.69 -16.74
CA VAL A 238 -8.51 27.98 -17.98
C VAL A 238 -8.56 29.49 -18.18
N ARG A 239 -7.91 30.00 -19.23
CA ARG A 239 -8.08 31.40 -19.63
C ARG A 239 -9.39 31.57 -20.41
N ARG A 240 -9.64 30.66 -21.35
CA ARG A 240 -10.86 30.62 -22.16
C ARG A 240 -11.13 29.21 -22.68
N ALA A 241 -12.40 28.83 -22.80
CA ALA A 241 -12.81 27.59 -23.45
C ALA A 241 -14.08 27.78 -24.30
N ASN A 242 -14.27 26.96 -25.32
CA ASN A 242 -15.46 26.99 -26.19
C ASN A 242 -16.68 26.24 -25.59
N VAL A 243 -16.94 26.39 -24.28
CA VAL A 243 -17.97 25.62 -23.56
C VAL A 243 -19.38 25.75 -24.14
N GLU A 244 -19.77 26.94 -24.61
CA GLU A 244 -21.09 27.15 -25.24
C GLU A 244 -21.27 26.35 -26.54
N GLN A 245 -20.18 26.16 -27.31
CA GLN A 245 -20.23 25.28 -28.47
C GLN A 245 -20.43 23.83 -28.02
N ILE A 246 -19.71 23.39 -26.98
CA ILE A 246 -19.78 22.02 -26.46
C ILE A 246 -21.18 21.69 -25.94
N LYS A 247 -21.85 22.63 -25.25
CA LYS A 247 -23.24 22.47 -24.79
C LYS A 247 -24.25 22.21 -25.91
N SER A 248 -23.96 22.65 -27.14
CA SER A 248 -24.89 22.47 -28.26
C SER A 248 -24.79 21.08 -28.92
N PHE A 249 -23.86 20.24 -28.50
CA PHE A 249 -23.70 18.91 -29.07
C PHE A 249 -24.77 17.92 -28.57
N PRO A 250 -25.21 16.97 -29.42
CA PRO A 250 -26.18 15.96 -29.02
C PRO A 250 -25.77 15.19 -27.77
N GLY A 251 -26.71 14.99 -26.85
CA GLY A 251 -26.51 14.24 -25.61
C GLY A 251 -25.72 14.97 -24.52
N VAL A 252 -25.11 16.13 -24.80
CA VAL A 252 -24.47 16.96 -23.78
C VAL A 252 -25.53 17.60 -22.90
N VAL A 253 -25.45 17.32 -21.61
CA VAL A 253 -26.33 17.87 -20.57
C VAL A 253 -25.82 19.25 -20.14
N ASP A 254 -24.52 19.37 -19.91
CA ASP A 254 -23.87 20.65 -19.60
C ASP A 254 -22.35 20.60 -19.85
N ALA A 255 -21.73 21.75 -20.00
CA ALA A 255 -20.27 21.91 -20.03
C ALA A 255 -19.85 23.24 -19.41
N PHE A 256 -18.89 23.23 -18.50
CA PHE A 256 -18.51 24.45 -17.77
C PHE A 256 -17.04 24.44 -17.34
N VAL A 257 -16.52 25.65 -17.17
CA VAL A 257 -15.22 25.88 -16.56
C VAL A 257 -15.33 25.64 -15.06
N VAL A 258 -14.37 24.91 -14.52
CA VAL A 258 -14.14 24.69 -13.09
C VAL A 258 -12.93 25.52 -12.72
N GLU A 259 -13.13 26.55 -11.90
CA GLU A 259 -12.03 27.43 -11.46
C GLU A 259 -10.99 26.68 -10.60
N GLY A 260 -11.43 25.66 -9.87
CA GLY A 260 -10.57 24.84 -9.02
C GLY A 260 -9.98 25.60 -7.83
N THR A 261 -8.87 25.07 -7.32
CA THR A 261 -8.08 25.61 -6.22
C THR A 261 -6.60 25.49 -6.56
N ASP A 262 -5.73 26.18 -5.81
CA ASP A 262 -4.28 26.04 -5.97
C ASP A 262 -3.73 24.77 -5.26
N ASP A 263 -4.59 23.97 -4.60
CA ASP A 263 -4.19 22.68 -4.03
C ASP A 263 -4.20 21.59 -5.11
N LEU A 264 -3.00 21.17 -5.53
CA LEU A 264 -2.82 20.12 -6.53
C LEU A 264 -3.32 18.74 -6.09
N LYS A 265 -3.66 18.54 -4.81
CA LYS A 265 -4.32 17.33 -4.28
C LYS A 265 -5.83 17.48 -4.16
N GLY A 266 -6.35 18.68 -4.43
CA GLY A 266 -7.74 19.08 -4.30
C GLY A 266 -8.47 19.12 -5.64
N LEU A 267 -9.40 20.07 -5.75
CA LEU A 267 -10.13 20.33 -6.99
C LEU A 267 -9.23 21.13 -7.93
N MET A 268 -8.82 20.52 -9.03
CA MET A 268 -8.01 21.18 -10.06
C MET A 268 -8.86 22.11 -10.95
N PRO A 269 -8.28 23.19 -11.48
CA PRO A 269 -8.89 23.96 -12.56
C PRO A 269 -9.05 23.12 -13.84
N GLY A 270 -10.12 23.35 -14.61
CA GLY A 270 -10.35 22.61 -15.84
C GLY A 270 -11.72 22.87 -16.48
N VAL A 271 -12.11 21.99 -17.40
CA VAL A 271 -13.43 22.01 -18.05
C VAL A 271 -14.11 20.67 -17.84
N ALA A 272 -15.28 20.68 -17.22
CA ALA A 272 -16.13 19.50 -17.09
C ALA A 272 -17.16 19.46 -18.22
N ILE A 273 -17.40 18.25 -18.75
CA ILE A 273 -18.42 17.99 -19.75
C ILE A 273 -19.26 16.83 -19.24
N VAL A 274 -20.58 17.04 -19.16
CA VAL A 274 -21.57 16.08 -18.65
C VAL A 274 -22.51 15.71 -19.78
N ALA A 275 -22.76 14.41 -19.99
CA ALA A 275 -23.64 13.92 -21.06
C ALA A 275 -24.44 12.68 -20.64
N GLU A 276 -25.46 12.33 -21.44
CA GLU A 276 -26.32 11.16 -21.23
C GLU A 276 -25.53 9.84 -21.27
N THR A 277 -24.48 9.78 -22.09
CA THR A 277 -23.54 8.66 -22.13
C THR A 277 -22.10 9.13 -22.01
N TRP A 278 -21.23 8.26 -21.49
CA TRP A 278 -19.79 8.56 -21.46
C TRP A 278 -19.21 8.78 -22.86
N TRP A 279 -19.71 8.06 -23.88
CA TRP A 279 -19.27 8.23 -25.26
C TRP A 279 -19.57 9.62 -25.81
N GLU A 280 -20.74 10.18 -25.52
CA GLU A 280 -21.09 11.55 -25.91
C GLU A 280 -20.20 12.57 -25.20
N ALA A 281 -19.99 12.42 -23.88
CA ALA A 281 -19.11 13.30 -23.10
C ALA A 281 -17.68 13.29 -23.66
N GLN A 282 -17.12 12.09 -23.92
CA GLN A 282 -15.78 11.94 -24.46
C GLN A 282 -15.66 12.40 -25.93
N SER A 283 -16.71 12.19 -26.75
CA SER A 283 -16.74 12.67 -28.13
C SER A 283 -16.79 14.19 -28.19
N ALA A 284 -17.58 14.82 -27.32
CA ALA A 284 -17.63 16.27 -27.17
C ALA A 284 -16.29 16.83 -26.67
N ARG A 285 -15.65 16.16 -25.71
CA ARG A 285 -14.30 16.53 -25.22
C ARG A 285 -13.26 16.57 -26.33
N LYS A 286 -13.33 15.71 -27.35
CA LYS A 286 -12.39 15.75 -28.49
C LYS A 286 -12.50 17.03 -29.33
N GLN A 287 -13.59 17.78 -29.22
CA GLN A 287 -13.80 19.08 -29.90
C GLN A 287 -13.58 20.27 -28.97
N LEU A 288 -13.27 20.02 -27.70
CA LEU A 288 -12.99 21.06 -26.72
C LEU A 288 -11.68 21.76 -27.09
N ARG A 289 -11.73 23.09 -27.15
CA ARG A 289 -10.57 23.96 -27.30
C ARG A 289 -10.46 24.80 -26.04
N VAL A 290 -9.31 24.71 -25.40
CA VAL A 290 -8.99 25.45 -24.19
C VAL A 290 -7.71 26.23 -24.41
N ASP A 291 -7.78 27.52 -24.11
CA ASP A 291 -6.62 28.39 -23.94
C ASP A 291 -6.20 28.32 -22.47
N TRP A 292 -5.01 27.78 -22.22
CA TRP A 292 -4.47 27.53 -20.88
C TRP A 292 -3.55 28.65 -20.44
N GLU A 293 -3.64 29.01 -19.17
CA GLU A 293 -2.61 29.77 -18.48
C GLU A 293 -1.73 28.80 -17.69
N THR A 294 -0.49 28.57 -18.16
CA THR A 294 0.49 27.71 -17.48
C THR A 294 1.37 28.54 -16.55
N ILE A 295 1.85 27.93 -15.47
CA ILE A 295 2.58 28.62 -14.38
C ILE A 295 3.99 28.04 -14.11
N GLN A 296 4.37 27.00 -14.84
CA GLN A 296 5.60 26.26 -14.64
C GLN A 296 6.02 25.58 -15.96
N SER A 297 7.32 25.31 -16.09
CA SER A 297 7.94 24.73 -17.28
C SER A 297 8.93 23.62 -16.91
N ASP A 298 8.63 22.88 -15.84
CA ASP A 298 9.47 21.81 -15.32
C ASP A 298 9.78 20.78 -16.42
N SER A 299 11.06 20.46 -16.61
CA SER A 299 11.51 19.50 -17.61
C SER A 299 12.51 18.50 -17.03
N THR A 300 12.46 17.25 -17.48
CA THR A 300 13.38 16.20 -17.00
C THR A 300 14.85 16.55 -17.26
N ALA A 301 15.14 17.21 -18.39
CA ALA A 301 16.49 17.68 -18.72
C ALA A 301 17.01 18.71 -17.70
N ASP A 302 16.16 19.63 -17.23
CA ASP A 302 16.53 20.65 -16.24
C ASP A 302 16.78 20.02 -14.88
N TYR A 303 15.99 19.02 -14.49
CA TYR A 303 16.21 18.28 -13.24
C TYR A 303 17.54 17.53 -13.26
N GLN A 304 17.89 16.90 -14.38
CA GLN A 304 19.17 16.21 -14.54
C GLN A 304 20.33 17.21 -14.41
N GLN A 305 20.26 18.36 -15.09
CA GLN A 305 21.31 19.40 -14.99
C GLN A 305 21.45 19.94 -13.57
N GLN A 306 20.33 20.19 -12.87
CA GLN A 306 20.33 20.63 -11.48
C GLN A 306 20.92 19.57 -10.54
N ALA A 307 20.60 18.29 -10.74
CA ALA A 307 21.16 17.20 -9.96
C ALA A 307 22.68 17.09 -10.15
N GLU A 308 23.16 17.22 -11.39
CA GLU A 308 24.60 17.25 -11.68
C GLU A 308 25.32 18.44 -11.03
N ALA A 309 24.69 19.62 -10.99
CA ALA A 309 25.24 20.76 -10.29
C ALA A 309 25.29 20.52 -8.77
N LEU A 310 24.17 20.08 -8.18
CA LEU A 310 24.05 19.79 -6.76
C LEU A 310 24.99 18.67 -6.31
N SER A 311 25.34 17.72 -7.18
CA SER A 311 26.28 16.62 -6.88
C SER A 311 27.68 17.10 -6.48
N LYS A 312 28.04 18.32 -6.86
CA LYS A 312 29.34 18.96 -6.57
C LYS A 312 29.30 19.78 -5.28
N GLU A 313 28.11 19.99 -4.72
CA GLU A 313 27.92 20.70 -3.47
C GLU A 313 27.94 19.76 -2.27
N LYS A 314 28.08 20.32 -1.07
CA LYS A 314 28.08 19.53 0.18
C LYS A 314 26.70 18.97 0.53
N GLY A 315 25.63 19.65 0.15
CA GLY A 315 24.26 19.37 0.61
C GLY A 315 24.06 19.55 2.12
N GLN A 316 22.81 19.42 2.56
CA GLN A 316 22.42 19.42 3.97
C GLN A 316 22.75 18.09 4.62
N THR A 317 23.39 18.10 5.81
CA THR A 317 23.60 16.86 6.58
C THR A 317 22.31 16.43 7.26
N VAL A 318 21.82 15.23 6.92
CA VAL A 318 20.61 14.61 7.48
C VAL A 318 20.95 13.71 8.66
N ALA A 319 22.06 12.96 8.55
CA ALA A 319 22.59 12.13 9.62
C ALA A 319 24.11 11.96 9.46
N GLU A 320 24.82 11.89 10.58
CA GLU A 320 26.25 11.70 10.62
C GLU A 320 26.65 10.95 11.89
N ALA A 321 27.65 10.06 11.78
CA ALA A 321 28.24 9.34 12.90
C ALA A 321 29.72 9.05 12.60
N GLY A 322 30.55 9.08 13.64
CA GLY A 322 32.00 8.83 13.52
C GLY A 322 32.77 10.01 12.92
N ASN A 323 33.98 9.72 12.43
CA ASN A 323 34.84 10.67 11.71
C ASN A 323 35.11 10.10 10.32
N ILE A 324 34.21 10.41 9.39
CA ILE A 324 34.20 9.82 8.06
C ILE A 324 35.34 10.31 7.19
N ASP A 325 35.78 11.57 7.36
CA ASP A 325 36.88 12.13 6.57
C ASP A 325 38.19 11.38 6.89
N LYS A 326 38.46 11.12 8.18
CA LYS A 326 39.56 10.26 8.62
C LYS A 326 39.43 8.82 8.10
N ALA A 327 38.22 8.27 8.04
CA ALA A 327 37.99 6.92 7.57
C ALA A 327 38.32 6.77 6.07
N PHE A 328 38.05 7.80 5.27
CA PHE A 328 38.45 7.83 3.86
C PHE A 328 39.97 8.00 3.70
N ASP A 329 40.62 8.83 4.50
CA ASP A 329 42.08 9.00 4.47
C ASP A 329 42.84 7.70 4.82
N GLN A 330 42.22 6.83 5.64
CA GLN A 330 42.81 5.57 6.10
C GLN A 330 42.33 4.34 5.32
N ALA A 331 41.48 4.53 4.30
CA ALA A 331 40.90 3.43 3.55
C ALA A 331 41.99 2.67 2.77
N HIS A 332 41.90 1.34 2.75
CA HIS A 332 42.70 0.55 1.82
C HIS A 332 42.18 0.74 0.38
N LYS A 333 40.86 0.82 0.24
CA LYS A 333 40.18 1.10 -1.03
C LYS A 333 39.00 2.03 -0.79
N VAL A 334 38.83 2.99 -1.67
CA VAL A 334 37.65 3.86 -1.73
C VAL A 334 36.86 3.48 -2.96
N LEU A 335 35.56 3.23 -2.78
CA LEU A 335 34.64 2.97 -3.87
C LEU A 335 33.65 4.13 -3.99
N GLU A 336 33.38 4.55 -5.22
CA GLU A 336 32.41 5.61 -5.54
C GLU A 336 31.49 5.15 -6.67
N ALA A 337 30.19 5.47 -6.55
CA ALA A 337 29.21 5.17 -7.57
C ALA A 337 28.06 6.19 -7.55
N GLN A 338 27.50 6.48 -8.72
CA GLN A 338 26.29 7.29 -8.86
C GLN A 338 25.15 6.39 -9.31
N TYR A 339 23.99 6.53 -8.67
CA TYR A 339 22.78 5.78 -9.00
C TYR A 339 21.60 6.71 -9.29
N TYR A 340 20.76 6.35 -10.26
CA TYR A 340 19.54 7.10 -10.62
C TYR A 340 18.34 6.17 -10.74
N TYR A 341 17.17 6.67 -10.34
CA TYR A 341 15.88 6.10 -10.70
C TYR A 341 14.89 7.19 -11.14
N PRO A 342 14.00 6.90 -12.11
CA PRO A 342 13.14 7.90 -12.70
C PRO A 342 11.84 8.08 -11.94
N PHE A 343 11.06 9.08 -12.36
CA PHE A 343 9.65 9.19 -12.01
C PHE A 343 8.89 8.04 -12.64
N VAL A 344 7.86 7.52 -11.95
CA VAL A 344 6.98 6.48 -12.52
C VAL A 344 5.54 6.70 -12.09
N SER A 345 4.62 6.33 -12.99
CA SER A 345 3.19 6.28 -12.74
C SER A 345 2.81 4.98 -12.01
N HIS A 346 1.70 5.02 -11.27
CA HIS A 346 1.08 3.84 -10.67
C HIS A 346 0.46 2.90 -11.70
N ALA A 347 -0.05 3.45 -12.82
CA ALA A 347 -0.62 2.68 -13.92
C ALA A 347 -1.66 1.62 -13.50
N ASN A 348 -2.45 1.88 -12.44
CA ASN A 348 -3.48 0.94 -11.95
C ASN A 348 -4.52 0.65 -13.03
N MET A 349 -4.83 -0.63 -13.30
CA MET A 349 -5.66 -1.05 -14.45
C MET A 349 -6.99 -0.29 -14.60
N GLU A 350 -7.74 -0.10 -13.52
CA GLU A 350 -8.95 0.74 -13.50
C GLU A 350 -8.56 2.22 -13.33
N PRO A 351 -8.73 3.11 -14.33
CA PRO A 351 -8.46 4.55 -14.18
C PRO A 351 -9.30 5.20 -13.07
N GLN A 352 -8.90 6.39 -12.61
CA GLN A 352 -9.68 7.11 -11.61
C GLN A 352 -11.14 7.30 -12.04
N ASN A 353 -12.05 7.05 -11.10
CA ASN A 353 -13.48 7.18 -11.31
C ASN A 353 -14.19 7.35 -9.97
N CYS A 354 -15.36 7.99 -9.99
CA CYS A 354 -16.24 8.10 -8.85
C CYS A 354 -17.65 8.45 -9.32
N THR A 355 -18.65 7.84 -8.71
CA THR A 355 -20.04 8.28 -8.85
C THR A 355 -20.43 9.11 -7.65
N ALA A 356 -21.05 10.26 -7.86
CA ALA A 356 -21.51 11.17 -6.81
C ALA A 356 -22.93 11.66 -7.09
N TYR A 357 -23.71 11.88 -6.03
CA TYR A 357 -25.05 12.44 -6.11
C TYR A 357 -25.30 13.40 -4.94
N LEU A 358 -25.52 14.67 -5.26
CA LEU A 358 -26.03 15.65 -4.30
C LEU A 358 -27.56 15.59 -4.32
N GLN A 359 -28.14 14.99 -3.29
CA GLN A 359 -29.58 14.87 -3.16
C GLN A 359 -30.23 16.24 -2.88
N PRO A 360 -31.50 16.45 -3.27
CA PRO A 360 -32.26 17.66 -2.92
C PRO A 360 -32.31 17.96 -1.42
N SER A 361 -32.17 16.92 -0.58
CA SER A 361 -32.09 17.07 0.87
C SER A 361 -30.84 17.82 1.33
N GLY A 362 -29.79 17.91 0.49
CA GLY A 362 -28.44 18.39 0.79
C GLY A 362 -27.50 17.28 1.27
N LYS A 363 -27.87 16.00 1.11
CA LYS A 363 -26.99 14.85 1.41
C LYS A 363 -26.14 14.55 0.16
N MET A 364 -24.83 14.43 0.34
CA MET A 364 -23.92 13.97 -0.70
C MET A 364 -23.66 12.48 -0.53
N GLU A 365 -23.89 11.70 -1.57
CA GLU A 365 -23.63 10.26 -1.58
C GLU A 365 -22.67 9.89 -2.69
N LEU A 366 -21.64 9.09 -2.36
CA LEU A 366 -20.58 8.69 -3.27
C LEU A 366 -20.41 7.17 -3.32
N TRP A 367 -19.98 6.67 -4.47
CA TRP A 367 -19.47 5.32 -4.69
C TRP A 367 -18.04 5.46 -5.21
N ALA A 368 -17.07 5.16 -4.35
CA ALA A 368 -15.69 5.55 -4.58
C ALA A 368 -14.70 4.39 -4.37
N PRO A 369 -13.92 4.02 -5.39
CA PRO A 369 -12.78 3.12 -5.27
C PRO A 369 -11.59 3.86 -4.61
N SER A 370 -11.63 4.05 -3.28
CA SER A 370 -10.64 4.86 -2.53
C SER A 370 -9.84 4.04 -1.51
N GLN A 371 -8.53 4.24 -1.45
CA GLN A 371 -7.67 3.69 -0.39
C GLN A 371 -7.78 4.50 0.91
N ASN A 372 -8.24 5.75 0.85
CA ASN A 372 -8.33 6.66 2.00
C ASN A 372 -9.65 7.45 2.02
N PRO A 373 -10.80 6.76 2.15
CA PRO A 373 -12.12 7.36 2.00
C PRO A 373 -12.41 8.50 3.00
N LYS A 374 -11.86 8.46 4.22
CA LYS A 374 -12.05 9.54 5.21
C LYS A 374 -11.42 10.85 4.73
N ALA A 375 -10.22 10.80 4.18
CA ALA A 375 -9.57 12.00 3.65
C ALA A 375 -10.35 12.59 2.46
N GLY A 376 -10.86 11.72 1.57
CA GLY A 376 -11.76 12.16 0.49
C GLY A 376 -13.02 12.85 1.00
N ARG A 377 -13.68 12.29 2.03
CA ARG A 377 -14.83 12.95 2.67
C ARG A 377 -14.49 14.32 3.25
N SER A 378 -13.36 14.45 3.94
CA SER A 378 -12.93 15.73 4.51
C SER A 378 -12.61 16.75 3.42
N LEU A 379 -11.96 16.33 2.33
CA LEU A 379 -11.65 17.17 1.17
C LEU A 379 -12.93 17.70 0.52
N ILE A 380 -13.90 16.82 0.24
CA ILE A 380 -15.22 17.21 -0.30
C ILE A 380 -15.92 18.18 0.65
N SER A 381 -15.88 17.92 1.96
CA SER A 381 -16.49 18.78 2.97
C SER A 381 -15.93 20.20 2.91
N SER A 382 -14.61 20.35 2.88
CA SER A 382 -13.96 21.67 2.78
C SER A 382 -14.22 22.35 1.45
N THR A 383 -14.26 21.62 0.34
CA THR A 383 -14.43 22.19 -1.01
C THR A 383 -15.85 22.65 -1.27
N LEU A 384 -16.85 21.90 -0.83
CA LEU A 384 -18.27 22.19 -1.09
C LEU A 384 -19.01 22.82 0.09
N ASN A 385 -18.32 22.99 1.23
CA ASN A 385 -18.92 23.44 2.49
C ASN A 385 -20.13 22.57 2.92
N ILE A 386 -20.05 21.26 2.67
CA ILE A 386 -21.04 20.28 3.12
C ILE A 386 -20.53 19.61 4.40
N PRO A 387 -21.30 19.59 5.50
CA PRO A 387 -20.90 18.89 6.72
C PRO A 387 -20.53 17.42 6.49
N GLU A 388 -19.46 16.93 7.12
CA GLU A 388 -18.99 15.54 6.92
C GLU A 388 -20.05 14.46 7.26
N ASP A 389 -20.96 14.72 8.19
CA ASP A 389 -22.04 13.80 8.55
C ASP A 389 -23.15 13.74 7.50
N ARG A 390 -23.13 14.65 6.53
CA ARG A 390 -24.00 14.65 5.34
C ARG A 390 -23.31 14.09 4.09
N ILE A 391 -22.07 13.63 4.20
CA ILE A 391 -21.30 13.01 3.12
C ILE A 391 -21.15 11.52 3.41
N HIS A 392 -21.83 10.69 2.62
CA HIS A 392 -21.76 9.24 2.72
C HIS A 392 -20.90 8.66 1.60
N VAL A 393 -19.96 7.76 1.95
CA VAL A 393 -19.06 7.11 0.99
C VAL A 393 -19.26 5.60 1.06
N ASN A 394 -19.83 5.06 -0.01
CA ASN A 394 -19.91 3.63 -0.29
C ASN A 394 -18.56 3.16 -0.86
N LEU A 395 -17.89 2.23 -0.17
CA LEU A 395 -16.60 1.70 -0.59
C LEU A 395 -16.81 0.62 -1.66
N THR A 396 -16.53 0.96 -2.93
CA THR A 396 -16.47 -0.03 -4.00
C THR A 396 -15.10 -0.71 -3.99
N ARG A 397 -15.03 -1.91 -4.59
CA ARG A 397 -13.73 -2.52 -4.87
C ARG A 397 -13.01 -1.70 -5.94
N MET A 398 -11.69 -1.55 -5.81
CA MET A 398 -10.87 -0.85 -6.79
C MET A 398 -10.05 -1.83 -7.65
N GLY A 399 -9.90 -1.52 -8.93
CA GLY A 399 -9.10 -2.26 -9.91
C GLY A 399 -7.62 -1.88 -9.85
N GLY A 400 -7.05 -1.99 -8.65
CA GLY A 400 -5.69 -1.55 -8.32
C GLY A 400 -5.67 -0.14 -7.73
N GLY A 401 -4.59 0.17 -7.00
CA GLY A 401 -4.39 1.47 -6.39
C GLY A 401 -2.92 1.81 -6.23
N PHE A 402 -2.11 0.87 -5.73
CA PHE A 402 -0.64 0.98 -5.60
C PHE A 402 -0.14 2.27 -4.91
N GLY A 403 -1.05 3.02 -4.27
CA GLY A 403 -0.79 4.33 -3.69
C GLY A 403 -1.51 5.51 -4.36
N ARG A 404 -1.84 5.41 -5.67
CA ARG A 404 -2.60 6.44 -6.44
C ARG A 404 -3.88 6.88 -5.77
N ARG A 405 -4.63 5.91 -5.22
CA ARG A 405 -5.96 6.11 -4.63
C ARG A 405 -5.90 6.49 -3.14
N LEU A 406 -4.71 6.81 -2.60
CA LEU A 406 -4.56 7.47 -1.30
C LEU A 406 -4.86 8.97 -1.38
N THR A 407 -4.68 9.56 -2.57
CA THR A 407 -5.17 10.90 -2.91
C THR A 407 -6.61 10.80 -3.41
N SER A 408 -7.43 11.81 -3.15
CA SER A 408 -8.88 11.80 -3.39
C SER A 408 -9.34 12.93 -4.32
N ASP A 409 -8.44 13.38 -5.19
CA ASP A 409 -8.66 14.37 -6.24
C ASP A 409 -9.88 14.01 -7.11
N PHE A 410 -9.93 12.78 -7.60
CA PHE A 410 -11.05 12.30 -8.42
C PHE A 410 -12.40 12.26 -7.67
N MET A 411 -12.38 12.10 -6.34
CA MET A 411 -13.61 12.10 -5.54
C MET A 411 -14.17 13.52 -5.39
N VAL A 412 -13.30 14.51 -5.18
CA VAL A 412 -13.72 15.91 -5.06
C VAL A 412 -14.13 16.49 -6.41
N GLU A 413 -13.46 16.10 -7.50
CA GLU A 413 -13.90 16.43 -8.87
C GLU A 413 -15.33 15.92 -9.14
N ALA A 414 -15.59 14.63 -8.87
CA ALA A 414 -16.91 14.05 -9.08
C ALA A 414 -17.99 14.73 -8.21
N ALA A 415 -17.70 14.98 -6.93
CA ALA A 415 -18.63 15.66 -6.02
C ALA A 415 -18.92 17.09 -6.45
N TRP A 416 -17.91 17.83 -6.93
CA TRP A 416 -18.08 19.19 -7.40
C TRP A 416 -18.91 19.26 -8.67
N ILE A 417 -18.63 18.39 -9.65
CA ILE A 417 -19.44 18.29 -10.88
C ILE A 417 -20.88 17.91 -10.55
N ALA A 418 -21.08 16.92 -9.66
CA ALA A 418 -22.41 16.52 -9.20
C ALA A 418 -23.16 17.63 -8.45
N SER A 419 -22.46 18.61 -7.87
CA SER A 419 -23.12 19.77 -7.23
C SER A 419 -23.74 20.75 -8.23
N LYS A 420 -23.44 20.62 -9.52
CA LYS A 420 -23.98 21.44 -10.61
C LYS A 420 -25.10 20.76 -11.39
N ILE A 421 -25.38 19.49 -11.10
CA ILE A 421 -26.30 18.65 -11.87
C ILE A 421 -27.33 18.02 -10.94
N ASP A 422 -28.61 18.16 -11.25
CA ASP A 422 -29.72 17.62 -10.43
C ASP A 422 -29.94 16.09 -10.61
N ARG A 423 -28.89 15.36 -11.01
CA ARG A 423 -28.89 13.92 -11.31
C ARG A 423 -27.60 13.29 -10.76
N PRO A 424 -27.58 11.97 -10.47
CA PRO A 424 -26.31 11.29 -10.17
C PRO A 424 -25.32 11.43 -11.32
N VAL A 425 -24.04 11.69 -11.01
CA VAL A 425 -22.97 11.86 -12.00
C VAL A 425 -21.87 10.83 -11.77
N GLN A 426 -21.50 10.06 -12.80
CA GLN A 426 -20.29 9.27 -12.79
C GLN A 426 -19.17 9.99 -13.56
N LEU A 427 -18.12 10.39 -12.84
CA LEU A 427 -16.87 10.84 -13.44
C LEU A 427 -15.99 9.62 -13.74
N GLN A 428 -15.52 9.51 -14.98
CA GLN A 428 -14.60 8.47 -15.42
C GLN A 428 -13.46 9.09 -16.22
N TRP A 429 -12.25 8.99 -15.70
CA TRP A 429 -11.04 9.40 -16.40
C TRP A 429 -10.68 8.39 -17.50
N THR A 430 -10.05 8.87 -18.56
CA THR A 430 -9.37 7.97 -19.52
C THR A 430 -8.04 7.47 -18.94
N ARG A 431 -7.39 6.52 -19.61
CA ARG A 431 -6.02 6.10 -19.25
C ARG A 431 -5.04 7.27 -19.41
N GLU A 432 -5.20 8.08 -20.45
CA GLU A 432 -4.36 9.24 -20.72
C GLU A 432 -4.48 10.30 -19.63
N ASP A 433 -5.69 10.52 -19.10
CA ASP A 433 -5.88 11.37 -17.92
C ASP A 433 -5.18 10.80 -16.69
N ASP A 434 -5.35 9.51 -16.43
CA ASP A 434 -4.78 8.83 -15.26
C ASP A 434 -3.25 8.84 -15.30
N MET A 435 -2.65 8.69 -16.49
CA MET A 435 -1.20 8.74 -16.70
C MET A 435 -0.64 10.15 -16.59
N ARG A 436 -1.30 11.17 -17.17
CA ARG A 436 -0.82 12.56 -17.22
C ARG A 436 -1.18 13.40 -16.00
N HIS A 437 -2.12 12.94 -15.17
CA HIS A 437 -2.52 13.57 -13.91
C HIS A 437 -2.41 12.58 -12.74
N ASP A 438 -1.30 11.85 -12.70
CA ASP A 438 -0.91 11.00 -11.58
C ASP A 438 -0.24 11.83 -10.45
N PHE A 439 0.00 11.19 -9.31
CA PHE A 439 0.90 11.61 -8.26
C PHE A 439 2.13 10.71 -8.29
N TYR A 440 3.09 11.02 -9.17
CA TYR A 440 4.20 10.13 -9.52
C TYR A 440 5.06 9.71 -8.33
N ARG A 441 5.66 8.52 -8.41
CA ARG A 441 6.83 8.21 -7.58
C ARG A 441 7.93 9.19 -7.97
N PRO A 442 8.57 9.92 -7.05
CA PRO A 442 9.63 10.87 -7.40
C PRO A 442 10.88 10.16 -7.92
N ALA A 443 11.58 10.78 -8.86
CA ALA A 443 12.96 10.42 -9.21
C ALA A 443 13.94 10.80 -8.09
N ALA A 444 15.16 10.27 -8.14
CA ALA A 444 16.28 10.75 -7.31
C ALA A 444 17.63 10.27 -7.84
N TRP A 445 18.69 10.93 -7.36
CA TRP A 445 20.08 10.58 -7.60
C TRP A 445 20.79 10.29 -6.26
N HIS A 446 21.68 9.31 -6.27
CA HIS A 446 22.51 8.94 -5.14
C HIS A 446 23.98 9.01 -5.53
N ASN A 447 24.78 9.82 -4.85
CA ASN A 447 26.24 9.73 -4.96
C ASN A 447 26.75 8.99 -3.72
N LEU A 448 27.14 7.74 -3.94
CA LEU A 448 27.55 6.81 -2.91
C LEU A 448 29.07 6.71 -2.85
N LYS A 449 29.59 6.63 -1.63
CA LYS A 449 31.02 6.44 -1.37
C LYS A 449 31.21 5.52 -0.17
N ALA A 450 32.15 4.58 -0.28
CA ALA A 450 32.49 3.66 0.80
C ALA A 450 34.00 3.54 0.99
N ALA A 451 34.43 3.45 2.25
CA ALA A 451 35.80 3.08 2.61
C ALA A 451 35.83 1.59 2.95
N ILE A 452 36.80 0.88 2.38
CA ILE A 452 37.04 -0.54 2.58
C ILE A 452 38.44 -0.71 3.16
N ASP A 453 38.58 -1.50 4.21
CA ASP A 453 39.88 -1.83 4.80
C ASP A 453 40.56 -3.02 4.09
N LYS A 454 41.76 -3.36 4.55
CA LYS A 454 42.58 -4.45 3.99
C LYS A 454 41.97 -5.85 4.16
N ASP A 455 41.01 -6.00 5.07
CA ASP A 455 40.34 -7.26 5.36
C ASP A 455 38.99 -7.35 4.61
N GLY A 456 38.72 -6.40 3.71
CA GLY A 456 37.51 -6.34 2.90
C GLY A 456 36.27 -5.82 3.66
N GLN A 457 36.47 -5.15 4.80
CA GLN A 457 35.38 -4.63 5.62
C GLN A 457 35.02 -3.20 5.25
N MET A 458 33.73 -2.88 5.27
CA MET A 458 33.26 -1.50 5.13
C MET A 458 33.47 -0.71 6.43
N THR A 459 34.26 0.36 6.37
CA THR A 459 34.58 1.22 7.50
C THR A 459 33.95 2.61 7.41
N ALA A 460 33.47 3.00 6.23
CA ALA A 460 32.70 4.23 6.02
C ALA A 460 31.61 4.05 4.96
N TRP A 461 30.49 4.74 5.14
CA TRP A 461 29.44 4.91 4.14
C TRP A 461 29.02 6.38 4.07
N GLU A 462 29.09 6.95 2.87
CA GLU A 462 28.53 8.26 2.55
C GLU A 462 27.51 8.14 1.42
N ASN A 463 26.37 8.82 1.57
CA ASN A 463 25.40 9.03 0.50
C ASN A 463 25.06 10.52 0.43
N HIS A 464 25.25 11.14 -0.74
CA HIS A 464 24.62 12.41 -1.07
C HIS A 464 23.37 12.13 -1.91
N PHE A 465 22.22 12.25 -1.26
CA PHE A 465 20.91 12.00 -1.84
C PHE A 465 20.33 13.29 -2.44
N ILE A 466 20.20 13.34 -3.75
CA ILE A 466 19.61 14.48 -4.46
C ILE A 466 18.20 14.09 -4.83
N THR A 467 17.22 14.83 -4.32
CA THR A 467 15.80 14.50 -4.45
C THR A 467 14.97 15.76 -4.65
N PHE A 468 13.66 15.69 -4.56
CA PHE A 468 12.75 16.81 -4.79
C PHE A 468 12.15 17.34 -3.48
N GLY A 469 11.88 18.64 -3.42
CA GLY A 469 11.26 19.29 -2.26
C GLY A 469 11.24 20.81 -2.34
N ASP A 470 10.72 21.47 -1.29
CA ASP A 470 10.59 22.94 -1.22
C ASP A 470 11.82 23.62 -0.56
N GLY A 471 12.96 22.92 -0.51
CA GLY A 471 14.17 23.32 0.22
C GLY A 471 14.08 23.17 1.76
N ARG A 472 12.89 22.90 2.31
CA ARG A 472 12.69 22.63 3.76
C ARG A 472 12.19 21.22 4.02
N ARG A 473 11.32 20.71 3.15
CA ARG A 473 10.66 19.41 3.23
C ARG A 473 10.77 18.72 1.88
N THR A 474 11.07 17.43 1.93
CA THR A 474 11.03 16.56 0.76
C THR A 474 9.60 16.47 0.22
N ALA A 475 9.48 16.36 -1.10
CA ALA A 475 8.23 16.03 -1.76
C ALA A 475 7.68 14.67 -1.28
N SER A 476 6.39 14.42 -1.53
CA SER A 476 5.74 13.19 -1.08
C SER A 476 6.37 11.97 -1.76
N GLY A 477 6.72 10.94 -0.97
CA GLY A 477 7.43 9.77 -1.50
C GLY A 477 8.94 9.96 -1.73
N ALA A 478 9.47 11.18 -1.55
CA ALA A 478 10.86 11.53 -1.86
C ALA A 478 11.80 11.49 -0.63
N ARG A 479 11.32 11.00 0.51
CA ARG A 479 12.07 11.05 1.78
C ARG A 479 12.97 9.83 1.97
N LEU A 480 14.21 10.08 2.38
CA LEU A 480 15.13 9.07 2.91
C LEU A 480 15.40 9.33 4.41
N SER A 481 15.26 8.30 5.25
CA SER A 481 15.53 8.41 6.69
C SER A 481 17.03 8.42 6.98
N GLY A 482 17.48 9.27 7.91
CA GLY A 482 18.87 9.25 8.40
C GLY A 482 19.25 7.96 9.15
N GLY A 483 18.27 7.18 9.61
CA GLY A 483 18.48 5.86 10.22
C GLY A 483 18.37 4.69 9.24
N HIS A 484 18.28 4.97 7.93
CA HIS A 484 18.19 3.92 6.91
C HIS A 484 19.46 3.07 6.85
N TYR A 485 19.32 1.79 6.51
CA TYR A 485 20.44 0.86 6.32
C TYR A 485 21.50 1.49 5.39
N PRO A 486 22.82 1.45 5.69
CA PRO A 486 23.48 0.73 6.78
C PRO A 486 23.74 1.56 8.05
N ALA A 487 22.99 2.63 8.32
CA ALA A 487 23.17 3.46 9.52
C ALA A 487 23.17 2.60 10.80
N GLY A 488 24.14 2.84 11.67
CA GLY A 488 24.34 2.07 12.91
C GLY A 488 25.10 0.73 12.74
N LEU A 489 25.38 0.30 11.51
CA LEU A 489 26.15 -0.93 11.20
C LEU A 489 27.57 -0.65 10.70
N THR A 490 27.92 0.61 10.44
CA THR A 490 29.27 1.06 10.08
C THR A 490 29.78 2.07 11.12
N PRO A 491 31.09 2.09 11.44
CA PRO A 491 31.63 3.04 12.42
C PRO A 491 31.57 4.49 11.95
N ASN A 492 31.58 4.73 10.63
CA ASN A 492 31.51 6.08 10.05
C ASN A 492 30.38 6.15 9.01
N PHE A 493 29.43 7.04 9.22
CA PHE A 493 28.24 7.16 8.39
C PHE A 493 27.94 8.62 8.12
N ARG A 494 27.54 8.94 6.90
CA ARG A 494 27.07 10.27 6.53
C ARG A 494 25.98 10.18 5.48
N LEU A 495 24.83 10.77 5.76
CA LEU A 495 23.77 11.03 4.79
C LEU A 495 23.64 12.53 4.60
N ARG A 496 23.89 12.98 3.37
CA ARG A 496 23.67 14.33 2.90
C ARG A 496 22.49 14.37 1.95
N GLN A 497 21.87 15.54 1.84
CA GLN A 497 20.71 15.75 0.99
C GLN A 497 20.74 17.09 0.30
N SER A 498 20.40 17.11 -0.99
CA SER A 498 20.04 18.32 -1.73
C SER A 498 18.63 18.16 -2.30
N MET A 499 17.93 19.27 -2.52
CA MET A 499 16.56 19.27 -3.04
C MET A 499 16.44 20.14 -4.28
N ILE A 500 15.77 19.61 -5.30
CA ILE A 500 15.33 20.30 -6.51
C ILE A 500 13.87 20.72 -6.29
N ASP A 501 13.52 21.98 -6.62
CA ASP A 501 12.13 22.44 -6.56
C ASP A 501 11.29 21.69 -7.60
N LEU A 502 10.04 21.37 -7.23
CA LEU A 502 9.17 20.50 -8.01
C LEU A 502 7.75 21.03 -7.98
N LYS A 503 7.18 21.32 -9.17
CA LYS A 503 5.77 21.71 -9.32
C LYS A 503 4.87 20.56 -9.70
N VAL A 504 5.44 19.46 -10.19
CA VAL A 504 4.72 18.22 -10.47
C VAL A 504 4.32 17.50 -9.18
N PRO A 505 3.04 17.10 -9.01
CA PRO A 505 2.60 16.31 -7.87
C PRO A 505 3.28 14.94 -7.78
N THR A 506 3.69 14.61 -6.57
CA THR A 506 4.23 13.29 -6.22
C THR A 506 3.39 12.63 -5.14
N GLY A 507 3.45 11.30 -5.10
CA GLY A 507 2.59 10.47 -4.26
C GLY A 507 3.33 9.30 -3.64
N PRO A 508 2.72 8.67 -2.61
CA PRO A 508 3.15 7.35 -2.18
C PRO A 508 2.92 6.39 -3.35
N TRP A 509 3.99 5.88 -3.96
CA TRP A 509 3.96 4.69 -4.82
C TRP A 509 4.38 3.48 -3.98
N ARG A 510 3.92 2.27 -4.32
CA ARG A 510 4.06 1.06 -3.49
C ARG A 510 5.44 0.97 -2.82
N SER A 511 5.45 0.89 -1.49
CA SER A 511 6.65 1.02 -0.65
C SER A 511 7.34 2.40 -0.84
N PRO A 512 6.73 3.50 -0.37
CA PRO A 512 7.15 4.87 -0.72
C PRO A 512 8.63 5.14 -0.41
N GLY A 513 9.39 5.50 -1.45
CA GLY A 513 10.85 5.66 -1.40
C GLY A 513 11.62 4.33 -1.36
N HIS A 514 11.18 3.39 -0.52
CA HIS A 514 11.81 2.08 -0.32
C HIS A 514 11.91 1.23 -1.58
N SER A 515 10.88 1.24 -2.45
CA SER A 515 10.91 0.56 -3.76
C SER A 515 11.98 1.09 -4.70
N ALA A 516 12.45 2.31 -4.48
CA ALA A 516 13.38 2.99 -5.35
C ALA A 516 14.82 2.96 -4.80
N TYR A 517 15.06 3.53 -3.61
CA TYR A 517 16.42 3.60 -3.09
C TYR A 517 17.00 2.24 -2.68
N CYS A 518 16.17 1.21 -2.46
CA CYS A 518 16.69 -0.14 -2.20
C CYS A 518 17.58 -0.63 -3.36
N PHE A 519 17.24 -0.26 -4.61
CA PHE A 519 18.08 -0.51 -5.77
C PHE A 519 19.49 0.08 -5.60
N ALA A 520 19.60 1.39 -5.32
CA ALA A 520 20.91 2.04 -5.15
C ALA A 520 21.70 1.43 -3.98
N PHE A 521 21.04 1.23 -2.83
CA PHE A 521 21.71 0.76 -1.62
C PHE A 521 22.19 -0.70 -1.72
N GLN A 522 21.33 -1.61 -2.19
CA GLN A 522 21.68 -3.03 -2.24
C GLN A 522 22.58 -3.37 -3.42
N SER A 523 22.51 -2.64 -4.54
CA SER A 523 23.46 -2.78 -5.64
C SER A 523 24.84 -2.27 -5.24
N PHE A 524 24.94 -1.09 -4.60
CA PHE A 524 26.25 -0.59 -4.14
C PHE A 524 26.84 -1.47 -3.02
N MET A 525 26.00 -2.06 -2.16
CA MET A 525 26.47 -3.03 -1.17
C MET A 525 27.08 -4.29 -1.81
N ASP A 526 26.57 -4.70 -2.97
CA ASP A 526 27.15 -5.79 -3.76
C ASP A 526 28.52 -5.41 -4.33
N GLU A 527 28.65 -4.19 -4.86
CA GLU A 527 29.93 -3.68 -5.34
C GLU A 527 30.98 -3.55 -4.22
N ILE A 528 30.57 -3.16 -3.01
CA ILE A 528 31.47 -3.09 -1.84
C ILE A 528 31.98 -4.49 -1.49
N ALA A 529 31.09 -5.50 -1.46
CA ALA A 529 31.48 -6.87 -1.18
C ALA A 529 32.48 -7.39 -2.22
N GLU A 530 32.20 -7.19 -3.51
CA GLU A 530 33.10 -7.55 -4.61
C GLU A 530 34.44 -6.81 -4.52
N ALA A 531 34.41 -5.50 -4.27
CA ALA A 531 35.60 -4.67 -4.17
C ALA A 531 36.51 -5.05 -3.01
N GLY A 532 35.95 -5.63 -1.94
CA GLY A 532 36.66 -6.22 -0.80
C GLY A 532 37.01 -7.71 -0.97
N GLY A 533 36.68 -8.32 -2.10
CA GLY A 533 36.94 -9.75 -2.37
C GLY A 533 36.11 -10.71 -1.51
N ARG A 534 34.91 -10.29 -1.08
CA ARG A 534 34.02 -11.05 -0.19
C ARG A 534 32.79 -11.55 -0.92
N ASP A 535 32.28 -12.71 -0.52
CA ASP A 535 30.98 -13.19 -0.97
C ASP A 535 29.87 -12.22 -0.50
N PRO A 536 28.90 -11.86 -1.38
CA PRO A 536 27.83 -10.92 -1.06
C PRO A 536 26.93 -11.30 0.13
N LEU A 537 26.70 -12.60 0.37
CA LEU A 537 25.93 -13.08 1.51
C LEU A 537 26.78 -12.96 2.79
N GLU A 538 28.01 -13.48 2.77
CA GLU A 538 28.92 -13.41 3.92
C GLU A 538 29.17 -11.98 4.37
N PHE A 539 29.39 -11.06 3.43
CA PHE A 539 29.57 -9.65 3.70
C PHE A 539 28.34 -9.06 4.43
N ARG A 540 27.13 -9.31 3.93
CA ARG A 540 25.89 -8.79 4.54
C ARG A 540 25.63 -9.40 5.91
N ILE A 541 25.87 -10.69 6.11
CA ILE A 541 25.71 -11.36 7.41
C ILE A 541 26.70 -10.79 8.44
N ASP A 542 27.96 -10.60 8.05
CA ASP A 542 28.97 -10.00 8.92
C ASP A 542 28.61 -8.54 9.26
N LEU A 543 28.17 -7.73 8.29
CA LEU A 543 27.71 -6.36 8.53
C LEU A 543 26.52 -6.31 9.50
N LEU A 544 25.53 -7.18 9.32
CA LEU A 544 24.36 -7.30 10.20
C LEU A 544 24.71 -7.77 11.63
N SER A 545 25.88 -8.37 11.82
CA SER A 545 26.39 -8.74 13.15
C SER A 545 27.03 -7.57 13.90
N LYS A 546 27.35 -6.46 13.20
CA LYS A 546 27.99 -5.28 13.81
C LYS A 546 26.97 -4.38 14.47
N LYS A 547 27.45 -3.57 15.42
CA LYS A 547 26.65 -2.56 16.10
C LYS A 547 27.52 -1.38 16.53
N PHE A 548 27.45 -0.29 15.76
CA PHE A 548 28.12 0.97 16.06
C PHE A 548 27.15 2.05 16.51
N GLY A 549 25.84 1.84 16.29
CA GLY A 549 24.79 2.76 16.70
C GLY A 549 23.41 2.10 16.74
N LYS A 550 22.37 2.92 16.78
CA LYS A 550 20.99 2.45 16.71
C LYS A 550 20.61 2.16 15.25
N THR A 551 20.10 0.96 15.00
CA THR A 551 19.40 0.61 13.77
C THR A 551 17.90 0.89 13.90
N ASP A 552 17.22 1.09 12.77
CA ASP A 552 15.76 1.20 12.70
C ASP A 552 15.06 -0.16 12.50
N PHE A 553 15.83 -1.24 12.38
CA PHE A 553 15.36 -2.60 12.13
C PHE A 553 16.10 -3.62 13.01
N VAL A 554 15.55 -4.83 13.10
CA VAL A 554 16.11 -5.98 13.83
C VAL A 554 17.02 -6.76 12.89
N THR A 555 18.32 -6.74 13.15
CA THR A 555 19.33 -7.30 12.24
C THR A 555 19.24 -8.81 12.13
N GLU A 556 18.83 -9.49 13.21
CA GLU A 556 18.66 -10.94 13.25
C GLU A 556 17.52 -11.40 12.32
N ARG A 557 16.45 -10.62 12.20
CA ARG A 557 15.33 -10.92 11.29
C ARG A 557 15.74 -10.73 9.82
N ALA A 558 16.50 -9.67 9.53
CA ALA A 558 17.10 -9.48 8.20
C ALA A 558 18.04 -10.63 7.82
N ALA A 559 18.91 -11.04 8.76
CA ALA A 559 19.82 -12.16 8.56
C ALA A 559 19.07 -13.49 8.37
N ALA A 560 17.97 -13.72 9.09
CA ALA A 560 17.14 -14.91 8.94
C ALA A 560 16.48 -14.98 7.54
N ALA A 561 15.94 -13.86 7.05
CA ALA A 561 15.39 -13.78 5.69
C ALA A 561 16.47 -14.06 4.63
N LEU A 562 17.64 -13.41 4.74
CA LEU A 562 18.77 -13.65 3.83
C LEU A 562 19.16 -15.13 3.78
N LYS A 563 19.37 -15.76 4.96
CA LYS A 563 19.76 -17.17 5.05
C LYS A 563 18.71 -18.11 4.47
N LEU A 564 17.43 -17.83 4.65
CA LEU A 564 16.36 -18.66 4.10
C LEU A 564 16.31 -18.54 2.57
N ALA A 565 16.37 -17.32 2.02
CA ALA A 565 16.36 -17.10 0.58
C ALA A 565 17.57 -17.77 -0.11
N THR A 566 18.78 -17.62 0.46
CA THR A 566 20.00 -18.20 -0.11
C THR A 566 20.07 -19.71 0.04
N LYS A 567 19.54 -20.26 1.14
CA LYS A 567 19.37 -21.72 1.27
C LYS A 567 18.45 -22.26 0.18
N ASN A 568 17.30 -21.63 -0.04
CA ASN A 568 16.33 -22.07 -1.04
C ASN A 568 16.89 -22.00 -2.47
N ALA A 569 17.69 -20.97 -2.76
CA ALA A 569 18.33 -20.80 -4.05
C ALA A 569 19.61 -21.62 -4.24
N ASN A 570 20.07 -22.38 -3.23
CA ASN A 570 21.38 -23.01 -3.23
C ASN A 570 22.49 -22.03 -3.66
N TRP A 571 22.56 -20.90 -2.95
CA TRP A 571 23.44 -19.76 -3.27
C TRP A 571 24.90 -20.19 -3.45
N GLY A 572 25.54 -19.64 -4.48
CA GLY A 572 26.95 -19.92 -4.78
C GLY A 572 27.16 -21.22 -5.55
N ARG A 573 26.10 -21.89 -5.99
CA ARG A 573 26.23 -23.04 -6.90
C ARG A 573 26.83 -22.61 -8.23
N LYS A 574 27.49 -23.55 -8.90
CA LYS A 574 28.02 -23.33 -10.24
C LYS A 574 26.88 -23.05 -11.21
N MET A 575 26.89 -21.87 -11.82
CA MET A 575 25.95 -21.45 -12.86
C MET A 575 26.53 -21.75 -14.25
N GLY A 576 25.66 -21.86 -15.26
CA GLY A 576 26.08 -22.01 -16.66
C GLY A 576 26.71 -20.71 -17.21
N PRO A 577 27.28 -20.77 -18.42
CA PRO A 577 27.71 -19.56 -19.12
C PRO A 577 26.56 -18.57 -19.24
N SER A 578 26.84 -17.27 -19.09
CA SER A 578 25.81 -16.22 -19.21
C SER A 578 24.68 -16.30 -18.17
N GLN A 579 24.89 -17.02 -17.06
CA GLN A 579 23.93 -17.13 -15.97
C GLN A 579 24.51 -16.60 -14.66
N GLY A 580 23.68 -15.94 -13.87
CA GLY A 580 24.10 -15.31 -12.61
C GLY A 580 23.05 -15.42 -11.52
N GLN A 581 23.52 -15.45 -10.27
CA GLN A 581 22.68 -15.27 -9.09
C GLN A 581 22.93 -13.87 -8.49
N GLY A 582 21.88 -13.21 -8.03
CA GLY A 582 21.96 -11.90 -7.38
C GLY A 582 21.13 -11.84 -6.12
N LEU A 583 21.69 -11.20 -5.08
CA LEU A 583 21.13 -11.18 -3.73
C LEU A 583 20.79 -9.75 -3.31
N ALA A 584 19.63 -9.57 -2.67
CA ALA A 584 19.27 -8.34 -1.96
C ALA A 584 18.29 -8.62 -0.82
N PHE A 585 18.23 -7.69 0.13
CA PHE A 585 17.22 -7.68 1.19
C PHE A 585 16.75 -6.27 1.52
N HIS A 586 15.59 -6.17 2.15
CA HIS A 586 15.08 -4.91 2.66
C HIS A 586 14.25 -5.07 3.93
N PHE A 587 14.20 -4.00 4.71
CA PHE A 587 13.24 -3.81 5.78
C PHE A 587 12.44 -2.54 5.54
N ASP A 588 11.12 -2.69 5.56
CA ASP A 588 10.16 -1.61 5.56
C ASP A 588 8.83 -2.10 6.14
N HIS A 589 8.05 -1.17 6.70
CA HIS A 589 6.71 -1.44 7.22
C HIS A 589 6.56 -2.65 8.18
N GLY A 590 7.63 -3.03 8.89
CA GLY A 590 7.65 -4.14 9.85
C GLY A 590 7.99 -5.52 9.24
N GLY A 591 8.08 -5.62 7.92
CA GLY A 591 8.45 -6.84 7.20
C GLY A 591 9.93 -6.85 6.80
N TYR A 592 10.50 -8.05 6.74
CA TYR A 592 11.87 -8.29 6.27
C TYR A 592 11.80 -9.23 5.09
N VAL A 593 12.29 -8.81 3.93
CA VAL A 593 12.24 -9.61 2.71
C VAL A 593 13.63 -9.71 2.11
N ALA A 594 14.00 -10.91 1.66
CA ALA A 594 15.21 -11.16 0.90
C ALA A 594 14.88 -11.95 -0.36
N TYR A 595 15.62 -11.68 -1.43
CA TYR A 595 15.53 -12.42 -2.69
C TYR A 595 16.90 -12.87 -3.17
N VAL A 596 16.92 -14.07 -3.74
CA VAL A 596 17.91 -14.45 -4.73
C VAL A 596 17.22 -14.51 -6.08
N ALA A 597 17.69 -13.71 -7.05
CA ALA A 597 17.25 -13.79 -8.44
C ALA A 597 18.26 -14.59 -9.26
N GLU A 598 17.75 -15.31 -10.26
CA GLU A 598 18.55 -16.02 -11.25
C GLU A 598 18.22 -15.48 -12.62
N VAL A 599 19.27 -15.12 -13.36
CA VAL A 599 19.14 -14.48 -14.67
C VAL A 599 20.03 -15.19 -15.68
N THR A 600 19.51 -15.35 -16.89
CA THR A 600 20.27 -15.68 -18.09
C THR A 600 20.36 -14.45 -18.97
N ALA A 601 21.57 -14.00 -19.32
CA ALA A 601 21.81 -12.77 -20.09
C ALA A 601 22.66 -13.03 -21.35
N GLN A 602 22.19 -12.53 -22.48
CA GLN A 602 22.88 -12.62 -23.76
C GLN A 602 23.81 -11.42 -23.98
N PRO A 603 24.88 -11.57 -24.79
CA PRO A 603 25.75 -10.44 -25.16
C PRO A 603 25.01 -9.28 -25.87
N SER A 604 23.86 -9.55 -26.49
CA SER A 604 22.99 -8.55 -27.12
C SER A 604 22.29 -7.62 -26.14
N GLY A 605 22.35 -7.89 -24.83
CA GLY A 605 21.57 -7.20 -23.80
C GLY A 605 20.20 -7.84 -23.53
N GLN A 606 19.77 -8.82 -24.33
CA GLN A 606 18.57 -9.59 -24.02
C GLN A 606 18.79 -10.48 -22.80
N PHE A 607 17.86 -10.48 -21.84
CA PHE A 607 17.94 -11.34 -20.68
C PHE A 607 16.59 -11.94 -20.29
N ARG A 608 16.61 -12.97 -19.45
CA ARG A 608 15.43 -13.53 -18.82
C ARG A 608 15.69 -13.66 -17.33
N VAL A 609 14.73 -13.22 -16.51
CA VAL A 609 14.70 -13.58 -15.09
C VAL A 609 14.09 -14.97 -14.99
N ASP A 610 14.94 -15.98 -14.76
CA ASP A 610 14.54 -17.39 -14.80
C ASP A 610 13.71 -17.74 -13.55
N GLN A 611 14.23 -17.37 -12.38
CA GLN A 611 13.66 -17.73 -11.09
C GLN A 611 13.98 -16.67 -10.04
N VAL A 612 13.03 -16.42 -9.14
CA VAL A 612 13.24 -15.62 -7.93
C VAL A 612 12.88 -16.48 -6.71
N TYR A 613 13.82 -16.62 -5.78
CA TYR A 613 13.63 -17.28 -4.50
C TYR A 613 13.52 -16.23 -3.40
N GLY A 614 12.34 -16.13 -2.80
CA GLY A 614 12.02 -15.18 -1.75
C GLY A 614 11.96 -15.80 -0.36
N ALA A 615 12.34 -15.01 0.63
CA ALA A 615 12.08 -15.25 2.03
C ALA A 615 11.48 -14.01 2.68
N ALA A 616 10.36 -14.17 3.39
CA ALA A 616 9.69 -13.07 4.09
C ALA A 616 9.48 -13.38 5.58
N ASP A 617 9.92 -12.48 6.46
CA ASP A 617 9.55 -12.48 7.87
C ASP A 617 8.53 -11.36 8.14
N VAL A 618 7.27 -11.77 8.25
CA VAL A 618 6.12 -10.90 8.55
C VAL A 618 5.31 -11.42 9.74
N GLY A 619 5.91 -12.23 10.61
CA GLY A 619 5.18 -12.98 11.64
C GLY A 619 4.24 -14.03 11.01
N PRO A 620 3.14 -14.40 11.70
CA PRO A 620 2.20 -15.39 11.19
C PRO A 620 1.53 -14.96 9.88
N VAL A 621 1.61 -15.82 8.87
CA VAL A 621 0.87 -15.63 7.62
C VAL A 621 -0.60 -15.97 7.85
N LEU A 622 -1.50 -15.02 7.59
CA LEU A 622 -2.93 -15.20 7.84
C LEU A 622 -3.61 -16.05 6.76
N ASN A 623 -3.35 -15.77 5.49
CA ASN A 623 -3.88 -16.51 4.35
C ASN A 623 -2.77 -16.69 3.30
N ARG A 624 -2.40 -17.94 3.01
CA ARG A 624 -1.36 -18.25 2.01
C ARG A 624 -1.74 -17.78 0.61
N SER A 625 -3.02 -17.86 0.22
CA SER A 625 -3.43 -17.42 -1.12
C SER A 625 -3.15 -15.94 -1.35
N GLY A 626 -3.46 -15.09 -0.36
CA GLY A 626 -3.19 -13.66 -0.47
C GLY A 626 -1.71 -13.33 -0.31
N ALA A 627 -1.01 -14.04 0.58
CA ALA A 627 0.39 -13.79 0.85
C ALA A 627 1.30 -14.12 -0.34
N ASP A 628 1.09 -15.28 -0.96
CA ASP A 628 1.87 -15.74 -2.10
C ASP A 628 1.65 -14.80 -3.30
N ASN A 629 0.39 -14.50 -3.64
CA ASN A 629 0.03 -13.56 -4.71
C ASN A 629 0.61 -12.15 -4.49
N GLN A 630 0.69 -11.68 -3.23
CA GLN A 630 1.26 -10.37 -2.93
C GLN A 630 2.77 -10.31 -3.18
N VAL A 631 3.49 -11.38 -2.85
CA VAL A 631 4.92 -11.47 -3.10
C VAL A 631 5.20 -11.63 -4.60
N GLU A 632 4.47 -12.52 -5.26
CA GLU A 632 4.57 -12.74 -6.70
C GLU A 632 4.30 -11.45 -7.49
N GLY A 633 3.21 -10.77 -7.17
CA GLY A 633 2.86 -9.48 -7.77
C GLY A 633 3.91 -8.41 -7.52
N CYS A 634 4.51 -8.33 -6.33
CA CYS A 634 5.60 -7.38 -6.04
C CYS A 634 6.84 -7.62 -6.90
N VAL A 635 7.25 -8.88 -7.10
CA VAL A 635 8.43 -9.19 -7.93
C VAL A 635 8.18 -8.82 -9.39
N ILE A 636 7.00 -9.16 -9.92
CA ILE A 636 6.60 -8.80 -11.28
C ILE A 636 6.55 -7.28 -11.46
N ASP A 637 5.96 -6.57 -10.50
CA ASP A 637 5.80 -5.11 -10.52
C ASP A 637 7.16 -4.39 -10.41
N ALA A 638 8.08 -4.91 -9.58
CA ALA A 638 9.45 -4.40 -9.49
C ALA A 638 10.23 -4.58 -10.80
N LEU A 639 10.10 -5.75 -11.44
CA LEU A 639 10.74 -6.02 -12.73
C LEU A 639 10.13 -5.13 -13.83
N SER A 640 8.81 -4.98 -13.87
CA SER A 640 8.14 -4.07 -14.80
C SER A 640 8.63 -2.64 -14.60
N THR A 641 8.61 -2.14 -13.35
CA THR A 641 8.98 -0.76 -13.01
C THR A 641 10.44 -0.44 -13.31
N ALA A 642 11.32 -1.44 -13.33
CA ALA A 642 12.71 -1.26 -13.74
C ALA A 642 12.86 -0.81 -15.21
N PHE A 643 11.81 -0.90 -16.04
CA PHE A 643 11.79 -0.42 -17.43
C PHE A 643 10.95 0.84 -17.65
N LEU A 644 10.30 1.36 -16.61
CA LEU A 644 9.31 2.44 -16.75
C LEU A 644 9.90 3.79 -16.36
N GLU A 645 9.43 4.83 -17.04
CA GLU A 645 9.78 6.22 -16.76
C GLU A 645 8.61 7.13 -17.13
N ILE A 646 8.42 8.18 -16.34
CA ILE A 646 7.65 9.36 -16.66
C ILE A 646 8.64 10.52 -16.83
N SER A 647 8.59 11.19 -17.97
CA SER A 647 9.37 12.37 -18.27
C SER A 647 8.48 13.59 -18.51
N PHE A 648 9.10 14.76 -18.40
CA PHE A 648 8.42 16.04 -18.52
C PHE A 648 9.12 16.95 -19.53
N THR A 649 8.30 17.64 -20.33
CA THR A 649 8.71 18.71 -21.24
C THR A 649 7.81 19.93 -21.01
N ASP A 650 8.40 21.06 -20.64
CA ASP A 650 7.69 22.33 -20.38
C ASP A 650 6.51 22.18 -19.41
N GLY A 651 6.67 21.32 -18.41
CA GLY A 651 5.68 21.07 -17.37
C GLY A 651 4.58 20.08 -17.74
N GLU A 652 4.59 19.55 -18.97
CA GLU A 652 3.68 18.51 -19.44
C GLU A 652 4.32 17.12 -19.34
N VAL A 653 3.48 16.09 -19.18
CA VAL A 653 3.92 14.68 -19.11
C VAL A 653 4.01 14.10 -20.52
N ASP A 654 5.17 13.51 -20.85
CA ASP A 654 5.43 12.99 -22.21
C ASP A 654 4.64 11.69 -22.48
N GLN A 655 4.63 10.75 -21.53
CA GLN A 655 3.96 9.46 -21.66
C GLN A 655 2.45 9.57 -21.46
N SER A 656 1.69 8.75 -22.17
CA SER A 656 0.24 8.87 -22.24
C SER A 656 -0.50 7.56 -21.94
N ASN A 657 0.03 6.40 -22.33
CA ASN A 657 -0.69 5.13 -22.27
C ASN A 657 0.27 3.92 -22.30
N PHE A 658 -0.24 2.70 -22.28
CA PHE A 658 0.58 1.49 -22.30
C PHE A 658 1.35 1.22 -23.60
N ALA A 659 1.23 2.09 -24.62
CA ALA A 659 2.05 2.02 -25.83
C ALA A 659 3.42 2.68 -25.64
N ASP A 660 3.48 3.75 -24.84
CA ASP A 660 4.69 4.51 -24.50
C ASP A 660 5.14 4.27 -23.04
N TYR A 661 4.28 3.68 -22.20
CA TYR A 661 4.56 3.22 -20.84
C TYR A 661 4.32 1.71 -20.73
N ASN A 662 5.22 0.92 -21.31
CA ASN A 662 5.02 -0.51 -21.57
C ASN A 662 5.16 -1.37 -20.31
N LEU A 663 4.03 -1.69 -19.67
CA LEU A 663 3.99 -2.69 -18.59
C LEU A 663 4.43 -4.07 -19.08
N LEU A 664 5.10 -4.81 -18.19
CA LEU A 664 5.59 -6.15 -18.43
C LEU A 664 4.46 -7.12 -18.81
N ARG A 665 4.73 -8.00 -19.80
CA ARG A 665 3.78 -8.97 -20.35
C ARG A 665 3.96 -10.35 -19.73
N ILE A 666 2.94 -11.20 -19.83
CA ILE A 666 2.90 -12.51 -19.17
C ILE A 666 4.09 -13.43 -19.54
N ASN A 667 4.60 -13.34 -20.78
CA ASN A 667 5.74 -14.12 -21.26
C ASN A 667 7.09 -13.66 -20.68
N GLN A 668 7.14 -12.49 -20.04
CA GLN A 668 8.32 -11.93 -19.39
C GLN A 668 8.29 -12.16 -17.87
N ALA A 669 7.21 -12.72 -17.32
CA ALA A 669 7.08 -12.94 -15.88
C ALA A 669 8.02 -14.08 -15.43
N PRO A 670 8.81 -13.89 -14.35
CA PRO A 670 9.68 -14.93 -13.82
C PRO A 670 8.89 -16.01 -13.08
N SER A 671 9.53 -17.16 -12.90
CA SER A 671 9.07 -18.12 -11.89
C SER A 671 9.44 -17.59 -10.49
N ILE A 672 8.51 -17.68 -9.54
CA ILE A 672 8.69 -17.10 -8.21
C ILE A 672 8.31 -18.13 -7.16
N GLN A 673 9.18 -18.32 -6.17
CA GLN A 673 8.93 -19.12 -4.99
C GLN A 673 9.16 -18.25 -3.76
N VAL A 674 8.27 -18.32 -2.77
CA VAL A 674 8.46 -17.63 -1.48
C VAL A 674 8.20 -18.56 -0.32
N ASP A 675 9.14 -18.53 0.64
CA ASP A 675 8.97 -19.12 1.96
C ASP A 675 8.89 -18.04 3.04
N TYR A 676 8.24 -18.36 4.15
CA TYR A 676 8.00 -17.42 5.24
C TYR A 676 8.71 -17.89 6.49
N VAL A 677 9.49 -16.99 7.09
CA VAL A 677 10.18 -17.23 8.36
C VAL A 677 9.11 -17.43 9.44
N GLN A 678 9.10 -18.63 10.02
CA GLN A 678 8.22 -18.92 11.16
C GLN A 678 8.78 -18.22 12.40
N SER A 679 8.00 -17.32 13.00
CA SER A 679 8.40 -16.61 14.21
C SER A 679 7.21 -16.37 15.15
N ASP A 680 7.53 -16.12 16.42
CA ASP A 680 6.56 -15.74 17.46
C ASP A 680 6.24 -14.23 17.48
N ASN A 681 6.70 -13.49 16.47
CA ASN A 681 6.40 -12.07 16.32
C ASN A 681 4.92 -11.86 15.99
N ASP A 682 4.37 -10.68 16.31
CA ASP A 682 3.06 -10.30 15.80
C ASP A 682 3.10 -10.08 14.28
N PRO A 683 1.98 -10.28 13.57
CA PRO A 683 1.95 -10.18 12.13
C PRO A 683 2.18 -8.73 11.66
N ALA A 684 3.08 -8.56 10.70
CA ALA A 684 3.29 -7.32 9.97
C ALA A 684 2.38 -7.27 8.73
N GLY A 685 2.38 -6.14 8.03
CA GLY A 685 1.79 -6.09 6.69
C GLY A 685 2.75 -6.59 5.62
N LEU A 686 2.19 -7.18 4.56
CA LEU A 686 2.93 -7.74 3.42
C LEU A 686 2.71 -6.94 2.12
N GLY A 687 1.96 -5.84 2.21
CA GLY A 687 1.52 -5.06 1.05
C GLY A 687 2.68 -4.45 0.26
N GLU A 688 3.65 -3.91 0.97
CA GLU A 688 4.75 -3.12 0.43
C GLU A 688 6.11 -3.83 0.54
N PRO A 689 6.45 -4.54 1.64
CA PRO A 689 7.81 -5.03 1.83
C PRO A 689 8.42 -5.89 0.71
N PRO A 690 7.64 -6.76 0.03
CA PRO A 690 8.22 -7.63 -0.98
C PRO A 690 8.66 -6.93 -2.28
N ILE A 691 8.35 -5.65 -2.51
CA ILE A 691 8.73 -5.01 -3.79
C ILE A 691 10.20 -4.54 -3.79
N ALA A 692 10.67 -3.99 -2.68
CA ALA A 692 11.92 -3.23 -2.63
C ALA A 692 13.17 -4.04 -2.98
N PRO A 693 13.39 -5.27 -2.46
CA PRO A 693 14.62 -6.00 -2.77
C PRO A 693 14.61 -6.69 -4.14
N ALA A 694 13.50 -6.69 -4.89
CA ALA A 694 13.42 -7.45 -6.13
C ALA A 694 14.31 -6.84 -7.24
N THR A 695 14.19 -5.53 -7.49
CA THR A 695 15.02 -4.84 -8.50
C THR A 695 16.53 -5.03 -8.26
N PRO A 696 17.10 -4.74 -7.07
CA PRO A 696 18.53 -4.96 -6.84
C PRO A 696 18.96 -6.43 -6.94
N ALA A 697 18.13 -7.39 -6.50
CA ALA A 697 18.47 -8.81 -6.67
C ALA A 697 18.60 -9.16 -8.16
N ILE A 698 17.69 -8.67 -8.99
CA ILE A 698 17.71 -8.90 -10.44
C ILE A 698 18.90 -8.20 -11.11
N THR A 699 19.19 -6.94 -10.77
CA THR A 699 20.33 -6.21 -11.35
C THR A 699 21.68 -6.76 -10.90
N ASN A 700 21.78 -7.29 -9.67
CA ASN A 700 22.98 -8.01 -9.22
C ASN A 700 23.16 -9.35 -9.96
N ALA A 701 22.06 -10.06 -10.24
CA ALA A 701 22.09 -11.30 -11.02
C ALA A 701 22.52 -11.03 -12.48
N LEU A 702 22.02 -9.94 -13.06
CA LEU A 702 22.43 -9.44 -14.38
C LEU A 702 23.93 -9.14 -14.43
N TYR A 703 24.46 -8.47 -13.41
CA TYR A 703 25.89 -8.25 -13.30
C TYR A 703 26.67 -9.57 -13.23
N ALA A 704 26.25 -10.51 -12.38
CA ALA A 704 26.91 -11.82 -12.27
C ALA A 704 26.86 -12.61 -13.60
N ALA A 705 25.79 -12.46 -14.38
CA ALA A 705 25.59 -13.13 -15.67
C ALA A 705 26.37 -12.49 -16.83
N SER A 706 26.53 -11.16 -16.83
CA SER A 706 27.00 -10.40 -18.01
C SER A 706 28.25 -9.55 -17.77
N GLY A 707 28.64 -9.31 -16.52
CA GLY A 707 29.66 -8.34 -16.13
C GLY A 707 29.20 -6.88 -16.20
N LYS A 708 27.98 -6.60 -16.69
CA LYS A 708 27.45 -5.22 -16.79
C LYS A 708 26.77 -4.79 -15.49
N ARG A 709 27.34 -3.80 -14.81
CA ARG A 709 26.76 -3.22 -13.60
C ARG A 709 25.73 -2.16 -13.96
N VAL A 710 24.49 -2.35 -13.52
CA VAL A 710 23.38 -1.40 -13.73
C VAL A 710 23.39 -0.38 -12.60
N ARG A 711 23.52 0.90 -12.93
CA ARG A 711 23.44 2.01 -11.97
C ARG A 711 22.34 3.02 -12.26
N SER A 712 21.73 2.95 -13.44
CA SER A 712 20.61 3.80 -13.84
C SER A 712 19.40 2.96 -14.21
N LEU A 713 18.22 3.46 -13.88
CA LEU A 713 16.94 2.98 -14.42
C LEU A 713 16.36 4.09 -15.33
N PRO A 714 15.61 3.74 -16.38
CA PRO A 714 15.14 2.40 -16.75
C PRO A 714 16.21 1.51 -17.42
N LEU A 715 16.09 0.19 -17.27
CA LEU A 715 17.01 -0.81 -17.85
C LEU A 715 17.13 -0.72 -19.38
N GLY A 716 16.09 -0.26 -20.07
CA GLY A 716 16.12 -0.05 -21.52
C GLY A 716 17.19 0.98 -21.94
N ASN A 717 17.41 2.02 -21.13
CA ASN A 717 18.46 3.03 -21.39
C ASN A 717 19.87 2.46 -21.17
N GLU A 718 19.97 1.37 -20.42
CA GLU A 718 21.17 0.57 -20.25
C GLU A 718 21.31 -0.50 -21.36
N GLY A 719 20.53 -0.43 -22.45
CA GLY A 719 20.60 -1.42 -23.55
C GLY A 719 20.29 -2.85 -23.11
N LEU A 720 19.47 -3.00 -22.07
CA LEU A 720 18.97 -4.28 -21.58
C LEU A 720 17.51 -4.47 -21.99
N TYR A 721 17.16 -5.68 -22.41
CA TYR A 721 15.84 -6.01 -22.94
C TYR A 721 15.35 -7.34 -22.38
N ILE A 722 14.07 -7.43 -21.98
CA ILE A 722 13.47 -8.64 -21.40
C ILE A 722 12.50 -9.33 -22.34
#